data_AF-A0A955B9I6-F1
#
_entry.id   AF-A0A955B9I6-F1
#
_cell.length_a   1.000
_cell.length_b   1.000
_cell.length_c   1.000
_cell.angle_alpha   90.00
_cell.angle_beta   90.00
_cell.angle_gamma   90.00
#
_symmetry.space_group_name_H-M   'P 1'
#
loop_
_entity.id
_entity.type
_entity.pdbx_description
1 polymer ?
#
loop_
_entity_poly.entity_id
_entity_poly.type
_entity_poly.pdbx_seq_one_letter_code
_entity_poly.pdbx_strand_id
1 'polypeptide(L)'
;MNMPLSTIQFVTFTTAIAVCAIGSSAPLPVAELSRETDVDFAKEVLPILRKNCLACHNETDAEGDIVLESAATIIKGGSSGAGVVPGNSEESYLFTLATHADDPVMPPEDNEVGASNLAPQELAIIKLWIDQGAKAGTTAVDAKINWQPLPAVVNPVLAVSTSNDGRFVAVGRANHIFLHHGPSGLSLGQLVDSSLVSEHGETAHLDMVQSLAISPDNQWIVSGGYRTAKVWKSDAPQFQPVANLEGVQRIAATDGATTVTLHSDKVTILVAGTRREIKIASPLAAALNADATKLVAANAEGVLICDVGNPDAVASSAFSSPSKVVAVSGDTVAVSLAEKPNDIQLYRAVSTDGSAQLESIGRLSGHGGEVLTIGFVGENLVTGAADNTVRIWNVAEKNQIRQLDAGAPARHVAGSEVSNRIVAATGSGEVRTWNITDGTLLGTAKTDHRLLSKKANAQFARDVQNRQVNNANADNEAAKKRLTEEENNLKKSQENRGKAEEEKKKKDDAAKVAKDEFDNAQKTLDEANAKVAKAKETQDSANKTLAESKGKYDQFLDELVRAQQAYVAAATKAAEATDAVAKAKSAFDTDKENADLKAKYDAANAASTQAHAEKNKADEARAASLANASEASSAKEASAKSISEAMATIAEVEKTLEPFKKAVDEKKKNLETKQREQTDAAKTLETAVASIAQAERAIERSKSTLNDTETALNAAKKEAEMLEAKFKAAETAANEFKFAFDSLSISQDGLHAAALCRDSIYVFATSNAAPIQVITQGNSVALAYESDATLAVVNTDGTVHTVNALPSWSHAYSIGNPSGDSPLADRVTAIAISPDSQSVALGGGEPSRRGELRIYCLTDGSLVRDFENAHSDTVYSIQFSPDGSKLASAAADRFMKVFDVQTGELVRNFEGHTHHVLSVSWQADARVLATAGADKVVKLWNMNDGSQLRTIQGFGKEVTALKHYGPNDQFVAVSGDQSIYRCNQGGARDGIGRAGDFLYTVSSSMDGATIAYGGHDSVVRVIDSNGKSVTDLLPSK
;
A
#
# COMPACT_ATOMS: atom_id res chain seq x y z
N MET A 1 65.22 -40.47 66.83
CA MET A 1 66.20 -41.58 66.83
C MET A 1 66.07 -42.33 65.50
N ASN A 2 67.22 -42.78 64.98
CA ASN A 2 67.47 -43.89 64.05
C ASN A 2 66.54 -44.17 62.83
N MET A 3 67.22 -44.20 61.68
CA MET A 3 66.98 -44.83 60.35
C MET A 3 66.40 -46.28 60.37
N PRO A 4 66.05 -46.97 59.23
CA PRO A 4 66.37 -46.67 57.81
C PRO A 4 65.32 -46.91 56.66
N LEU A 5 65.55 -46.23 55.52
CA LEU A 5 65.46 -46.59 54.07
C LEU A 5 64.21 -47.19 53.32
N SER A 6 63.82 -46.46 52.24
CA SER A 6 63.49 -46.88 50.81
C SER A 6 62.39 -47.92 50.50
N THR A 7 61.53 -47.80 49.45
CA THR A 7 61.79 -47.37 48.04
C THR A 7 60.51 -46.91 47.27
N ILE A 8 60.65 -45.87 46.43
CA ILE A 8 60.02 -45.53 45.10
C ILE A 8 58.92 -46.50 44.60
N GLN A 9 57.72 -46.14 44.08
CA GLN A 9 57.13 -45.00 43.31
C GLN A 9 55.58 -44.96 43.58
N PHE A 10 54.67 -44.05 43.16
CA PHE A 10 54.56 -42.72 42.50
C PHE A 10 53.11 -42.17 42.82
N VAL A 11 52.49 -41.10 42.28
CA VAL A 11 52.84 -40.05 41.29
C VAL A 11 52.72 -38.65 41.92
N THR A 12 51.60 -37.91 41.74
CA THR A 12 51.43 -36.50 42.15
C THR A 12 50.01 -36.12 42.58
N PHE A 13 49.93 -35.08 43.43
CA PHE A 13 48.71 -34.38 43.88
C PHE A 13 48.69 -32.95 43.31
N THR A 14 47.50 -32.35 43.18
CA THR A 14 47.30 -30.90 43.08
C THR A 14 46.09 -30.48 43.91
N THR A 15 46.08 -29.22 44.38
CA THR A 15 45.10 -28.68 45.33
C THR A 15 43.89 -28.04 44.64
N ALA A 16 42.69 -28.24 45.20
CA ALA A 16 41.49 -27.48 44.88
C ALA A 16 40.74 -27.10 46.17
N ILE A 17 39.92 -26.04 46.11
CA ILE A 17 39.25 -25.42 47.27
C ILE A 17 37.86 -26.03 47.45
N ALA A 18 37.46 -26.29 48.70
CA ALA A 18 36.10 -26.67 49.02
C ALA A 18 35.19 -25.43 49.10
N VAL A 19 34.25 -25.32 48.15
CA VAL A 19 33.12 -24.39 48.16
C VAL A 19 31.82 -25.23 48.20
N CYS A 20 30.75 -24.70 48.80
CA CYS A 20 29.51 -25.43 49.02
C CYS A 20 28.91 -25.99 47.71
N ALA A 21 28.41 -27.22 47.78
CA ALA A 21 27.50 -27.73 46.76
C ALA A 21 26.14 -27.00 46.85
N ILE A 22 25.66 -26.53 45.72
CA ILE A 22 24.24 -26.18 45.50
C ILE A 22 23.62 -27.39 44.82
N GLY A 23 22.46 -27.84 45.29
CA GLY A 23 21.82 -29.04 44.76
C GLY A 23 20.98 -28.75 43.52
N SER A 24 20.98 -29.67 42.56
CA SER A 24 19.90 -29.73 41.58
C SER A 24 18.58 -30.06 42.28
N SER A 25 17.50 -29.40 41.88
CA SER A 25 16.15 -29.83 42.20
C SER A 25 15.87 -31.21 41.56
N ALA A 26 14.89 -31.94 42.10
CA ALA A 26 14.36 -33.10 41.41
C ALA A 26 13.47 -32.63 40.23
N PRO A 27 13.44 -33.34 39.09
CA PRO A 27 12.55 -33.03 37.99
C PRO A 27 11.09 -32.92 38.43
N LEU A 28 10.32 -32.07 37.76
CA LEU A 28 8.90 -31.87 38.02
C LEU A 28 8.14 -33.19 37.80
N PRO A 29 7.26 -33.61 38.73
CA PRO A 29 6.55 -34.87 38.61
C PRO A 29 5.58 -34.83 37.43
N VAL A 30 5.76 -35.75 36.48
CA VAL A 30 4.85 -35.96 35.35
C VAL A 30 3.75 -36.95 35.77
N ALA A 31 2.50 -36.66 35.44
CA ALA A 31 1.40 -37.58 35.71
C ALA A 31 1.38 -38.76 34.72
N GLU A 32 0.93 -39.94 35.15
CA GLU A 32 0.61 -41.02 34.21
C GLU A 32 -0.65 -40.65 33.42
N LEU A 33 -0.54 -40.63 32.09
CA LEU A 33 -1.64 -40.35 31.17
C LEU A 33 -1.65 -41.40 30.05
N SER A 34 -2.71 -42.21 30.01
CA SER A 34 -2.95 -43.20 28.97
C SER A 34 -4.42 -43.15 28.56
N ARG A 35 -4.69 -43.06 27.25
CA ARG A 35 -6.03 -42.93 26.67
C ARG A 35 -6.07 -43.45 25.24
N GLU A 36 -7.26 -43.73 24.72
CA GLU A 36 -7.46 -44.31 23.38
C GLU A 36 -7.37 -43.28 22.23
N THR A 37 -7.46 -41.98 22.54
CA THR A 37 -7.40 -40.89 21.54
C THR A 37 -6.02 -40.24 21.48
N ASP A 38 -5.54 -39.96 20.27
CA ASP A 38 -4.36 -39.11 20.05
C ASP A 38 -4.53 -37.73 20.72
N VAL A 39 -3.42 -37.11 21.14
CA VAL A 39 -3.38 -35.74 21.67
C VAL A 39 -3.35 -34.74 20.52
N ASP A 40 -4.29 -33.81 20.53
CA ASP A 40 -4.40 -32.79 19.48
C ASP A 40 -3.56 -31.56 19.84
N PHE A 41 -2.57 -31.24 19.00
CA PHE A 41 -1.69 -30.10 19.24
C PHE A 41 -2.44 -28.78 19.40
N ALA A 42 -3.47 -28.51 18.59
CA ALA A 42 -4.17 -27.23 18.60
C ALA A 42 -5.12 -27.10 19.80
N LYS A 43 -5.72 -28.21 20.23
CA LYS A 43 -6.72 -28.25 21.32
C LYS A 43 -6.11 -28.40 22.70
N GLU A 44 -4.95 -29.07 22.83
CA GLU A 44 -4.44 -29.55 24.12
C GLU A 44 -3.01 -29.10 24.42
N VAL A 45 -2.11 -29.07 23.44
CA VAL A 45 -0.70 -28.68 23.64
C VAL A 45 -0.50 -27.17 23.51
N LEU A 46 -0.97 -26.60 22.40
CA LEU A 46 -0.82 -25.18 22.09
C LEU A 46 -1.43 -24.26 23.18
N PRO A 47 -2.55 -24.58 23.87
CA PRO A 47 -3.01 -23.79 25.02
C PRO A 47 -2.05 -23.77 26.20
N ILE A 48 -1.33 -24.87 26.47
CA ILE A 48 -0.32 -24.95 27.54
C ILE A 48 0.88 -24.06 27.16
N LEU A 49 1.34 -24.16 25.92
CA LEU A 49 2.44 -23.33 25.40
C LEU A 49 2.03 -21.84 25.32
N ARG A 50 0.78 -21.53 24.95
CA ARG A 50 0.21 -20.16 24.95
C ARG A 50 0.15 -19.52 26.34
N LYS A 51 0.04 -20.33 27.40
CA LYS A 51 -0.05 -19.91 28.80
C LYS A 51 1.32 -19.58 29.40
N ASN A 52 2.36 -20.36 29.10
CA ASN A 52 3.64 -20.30 29.82
C ASN A 52 4.90 -20.12 28.96
N CYS A 53 4.87 -20.36 27.64
CA CYS A 53 6.10 -20.42 26.82
C CYS A 53 6.09 -19.40 25.66
N LEU A 54 4.93 -19.16 25.05
CA LEU A 54 4.82 -18.37 23.81
C LEU A 54 5.05 -16.87 23.97
N ALA A 55 5.16 -16.35 25.20
CA ALA A 55 5.58 -14.98 25.45
C ALA A 55 7.05 -14.72 25.02
N CYS A 56 7.89 -15.76 25.02
CA CYS A 56 9.34 -15.67 24.71
C CYS A 56 9.77 -16.54 23.51
N HIS A 57 8.85 -17.30 22.89
CA HIS A 57 9.17 -18.28 21.85
C HIS A 57 8.15 -18.30 20.70
N ASN A 58 7.87 -17.13 20.11
CA ASN A 58 6.96 -16.92 18.97
C ASN A 58 7.74 -16.40 17.73
N GLU A 59 7.08 -16.18 16.59
CA GLU A 59 7.74 -15.70 15.35
C GLU A 59 8.41 -14.31 15.47
N THR A 60 8.04 -13.49 16.46
CA THR A 60 8.63 -12.16 16.69
C THR A 60 9.76 -12.21 17.71
N ASP A 61 9.50 -12.82 18.86
CA ASP A 61 10.45 -12.99 19.96
C ASP A 61 10.71 -14.50 20.15
N ALA A 62 11.84 -14.97 19.63
CA ALA A 62 12.23 -16.38 19.57
C ALA A 62 13.50 -16.65 20.39
N GLU A 63 13.40 -16.60 21.72
CA GLU A 63 14.53 -16.91 22.60
C GLU A 63 15.04 -18.34 22.35
N GLY A 64 16.37 -18.53 22.38
CA GLY A 64 17.01 -19.80 22.00
C GLY A 64 16.83 -20.23 20.53
N ASP A 65 16.37 -19.32 19.66
CA ASP A 65 15.97 -19.57 18.27
C ASP A 65 14.81 -20.56 18.10
N ILE A 66 13.95 -20.74 19.12
CA ILE A 66 12.84 -21.71 19.11
C ILE A 66 11.48 -20.99 18.95
N VAL A 67 10.63 -21.49 18.04
CA VAL A 67 9.27 -20.99 17.78
C VAL A 67 8.23 -22.08 18.08
N LEU A 68 7.36 -21.84 19.05
CA LEU A 68 6.43 -22.83 19.63
C LEU A 68 4.99 -22.75 19.09
N GLU A 69 4.76 -21.97 18.02
CA GLU A 69 3.40 -21.71 17.51
C GLU A 69 2.80 -22.84 16.68
N SER A 70 3.63 -23.76 16.16
CA SER A 70 3.19 -24.91 15.38
C SER A 70 3.97 -26.18 15.70
N ALA A 71 3.34 -27.35 15.55
CA ALA A 71 4.01 -28.63 15.61
C ALA A 71 5.24 -28.71 14.67
N ALA A 72 5.14 -28.12 13.47
CA ALA A 72 6.22 -28.12 12.49
C ALA A 72 7.45 -27.29 12.92
N THR A 73 7.24 -26.11 13.52
CA THR A 73 8.34 -25.28 14.06
C THR A 73 8.96 -25.89 15.32
N ILE A 74 8.15 -26.51 16.18
CA ILE A 74 8.61 -27.22 17.38
C ILE A 74 9.51 -28.42 17.02
N ILE A 75 9.10 -29.26 16.07
CA ILE A 75 9.90 -30.41 15.60
C ILE A 75 11.20 -29.92 14.94
N LYS A 76 11.13 -28.85 14.13
CA LYS A 76 12.32 -28.26 13.50
C LYS A 76 13.32 -27.74 14.53
N GLY A 77 12.83 -27.12 15.62
CA GLY A 77 13.65 -26.56 16.67
C GLY A 77 14.48 -25.34 16.26
N GLY A 78 15.50 -25.05 17.07
CA GLY A 78 16.36 -23.86 16.97
C GLY A 78 17.84 -24.21 16.82
N SER A 79 18.72 -23.27 17.17
CA SER A 79 20.18 -23.43 17.04
C SER A 79 20.76 -24.53 17.94
N SER A 80 20.05 -24.90 19.02
CA SER A 80 20.41 -26.00 19.93
C SER A 80 20.01 -27.40 19.40
N GLY A 81 19.27 -27.48 18.29
CA GLY A 81 18.76 -28.73 17.71
C GLY A 81 17.24 -28.79 17.64
N ALA A 82 16.71 -29.98 17.32
CA ALA A 82 15.28 -30.24 17.25
C ALA A 82 14.60 -30.01 18.61
N GLY A 83 13.54 -29.20 18.66
CA GLY A 83 12.83 -28.92 19.91
C GLY A 83 12.05 -30.13 20.43
N VAL A 84 11.59 -30.97 19.50
CA VAL A 84 10.94 -32.26 19.78
C VAL A 84 11.45 -33.32 18.80
N VAL A 85 11.70 -34.52 19.33
CA VAL A 85 11.96 -35.76 18.58
C VAL A 85 10.65 -36.56 18.51
N PRO A 86 9.96 -36.62 17.35
CA PRO A 86 8.70 -37.35 17.22
C PRO A 86 8.83 -38.82 17.61
N GLY A 87 8.02 -39.26 18.57
CA GLY A 87 8.03 -40.62 19.10
C GLY A 87 8.98 -40.84 20.28
N ASN A 88 9.71 -39.83 20.77
CA ASN A 88 10.54 -39.95 21.97
C ASN A 88 10.55 -38.66 22.81
N SER A 89 9.75 -38.62 23.88
CA SER A 89 9.78 -37.48 24.81
C SER A 89 11.10 -37.30 25.55
N GLU A 90 11.86 -38.38 25.79
CA GLU A 90 13.06 -38.35 26.63
C GLU A 90 14.30 -37.78 25.90
N GLU A 91 14.28 -37.78 24.56
CA GLU A 91 15.24 -37.05 23.71
C GLU A 91 14.71 -35.69 23.22
N SER A 92 13.53 -35.25 23.68
CA SER A 92 12.89 -34.02 23.22
C SER A 92 13.22 -32.84 24.12
N TYR A 93 14.06 -31.92 23.64
CA TYR A 93 14.59 -30.78 24.40
C TYR A 93 13.50 -29.92 25.06
N LEU A 94 12.41 -29.61 24.37
CA LEU A 94 11.26 -28.88 24.93
C LEU A 94 10.67 -29.58 26.17
N PHE A 95 10.71 -30.91 26.21
CA PHE A 95 10.20 -31.69 27.34
C PHE A 95 11.21 -31.82 28.47
N THR A 96 12.50 -31.97 28.21
CA THR A 96 13.52 -32.08 29.27
C THR A 96 13.73 -30.74 29.99
N LEU A 97 13.71 -29.61 29.27
CA LEU A 97 13.72 -28.28 29.91
C LEU A 97 12.43 -28.02 30.71
N ALA A 98 11.25 -28.34 30.15
CA ALA A 98 9.96 -28.11 30.80
C ALA A 98 9.69 -29.03 32.02
N THR A 99 10.34 -30.19 32.08
CA THR A 99 10.35 -31.06 33.27
C THR A 99 11.43 -30.70 34.29
N HIS A 100 12.28 -29.69 34.00
CA HIS A 100 13.46 -29.37 34.81
C HIS A 100 14.41 -30.59 34.97
N ALA A 101 14.52 -31.40 33.91
CA ALA A 101 15.44 -32.54 33.84
C ALA A 101 16.81 -32.16 33.27
N ASP A 102 16.86 -31.13 32.41
CA ASP A 102 18.06 -30.51 31.85
C ASP A 102 18.07 -29.00 32.16
N ASP A 103 19.28 -28.41 32.14
CA ASP A 103 19.49 -26.95 32.21
C ASP A 103 19.66 -26.35 30.80
N PRO A 104 19.13 -25.13 30.52
CA PRO A 104 18.41 -24.25 31.43
C PRO A 104 16.92 -24.60 31.54
N VAL A 105 16.41 -24.68 32.77
CA VAL A 105 15.00 -25.04 33.03
C VAL A 105 13.99 -24.07 32.40
N MET A 106 12.80 -24.57 32.04
CA MET A 106 11.75 -23.80 31.37
C MET A 106 10.39 -23.87 32.10
N PRO A 107 9.79 -22.73 32.50
CA PRO A 107 10.32 -21.38 32.46
C PRO A 107 11.39 -21.13 33.55
N PRO A 108 12.31 -20.16 33.37
CA PRO A 108 13.20 -19.70 34.43
C PRO A 108 12.45 -19.15 35.64
N GLU A 109 12.98 -19.33 36.86
CA GLU A 109 12.37 -18.83 38.10
C GLU A 109 12.29 -17.29 38.18
N ASP A 110 13.11 -16.59 37.39
CA ASP A 110 13.23 -15.12 37.34
C ASP A 110 12.69 -14.49 36.04
N ASN A 111 11.81 -15.18 35.31
CA ASN A 111 11.24 -14.69 34.05
C ASN A 111 10.36 -13.43 34.22
N GLU A 112 10.54 -12.43 33.34
CA GLU A 112 9.79 -11.16 33.40
C GLU A 112 8.31 -11.27 32.96
N VAL A 113 7.92 -12.37 32.32
CA VAL A 113 6.58 -12.57 31.72
C VAL A 113 5.56 -13.20 32.67
N GLY A 114 5.97 -13.62 33.87
CA GLY A 114 5.09 -14.24 34.87
C GLY A 114 4.67 -15.68 34.56
N ALA A 115 5.40 -16.37 33.69
CA ALA A 115 5.19 -17.78 33.39
C ALA A 115 5.46 -18.64 34.63
N SER A 116 4.72 -19.73 34.77
CA SER A 116 4.82 -20.68 35.89
C SER A 116 5.15 -22.09 35.41
N ASN A 117 5.85 -22.86 36.25
CA ASN A 117 6.14 -24.27 36.02
C ASN A 117 4.88 -25.06 35.60
N LEU A 118 5.04 -25.94 34.62
CA LEU A 118 3.91 -26.72 34.10
C LEU A 118 3.38 -27.71 35.13
N ALA A 119 2.05 -27.87 35.18
CA ALA A 119 1.42 -28.85 36.08
C ALA A 119 1.73 -30.29 35.64
N PRO A 120 1.71 -31.29 36.55
CA PRO A 120 1.97 -32.70 36.23
C PRO A 120 1.14 -33.24 35.06
N GLN A 121 -0.11 -32.78 34.93
CA GLN A 121 -1.03 -33.15 33.86
C GLN A 121 -0.72 -32.41 32.55
N GLU A 122 -0.27 -31.15 32.61
CA GLU A 122 0.17 -30.38 31.44
C GLU A 122 1.43 -31.02 30.83
N LEU A 123 2.38 -31.43 31.66
CA LEU A 123 3.55 -32.21 31.25
C LEU A 123 3.16 -33.56 30.64
N ALA A 124 2.20 -34.28 31.23
CA ALA A 124 1.75 -35.58 30.72
C ALA A 124 1.10 -35.48 29.33
N ILE A 125 0.35 -34.40 29.07
CA ILE A 125 -0.24 -34.11 27.75
C ILE A 125 0.86 -33.85 26.71
N ILE A 126 1.87 -33.03 27.04
CA ILE A 126 3.01 -32.76 26.15
C ILE A 126 3.80 -34.05 25.88
N LYS A 127 4.09 -34.85 26.92
CA LYS A 127 4.80 -36.14 26.77
C LYS A 127 4.07 -37.06 25.80
N LEU A 128 2.77 -37.27 26.02
CA LEU A 128 1.96 -38.19 25.22
C LEU A 128 1.82 -37.72 23.76
N TRP A 129 1.68 -36.41 23.53
CA TRP A 129 1.70 -35.85 22.16
C TRP A 129 3.02 -36.13 21.43
N ILE A 130 4.15 -35.96 22.10
CA ILE A 130 5.47 -36.25 21.54
C ILE A 130 5.60 -37.74 21.22
N ASP A 131 5.29 -38.62 22.19
CA ASP A 131 5.36 -40.08 22.05
C ASP A 131 4.43 -40.60 20.93
N GLN A 132 3.31 -39.92 20.67
CA GLN A 132 2.39 -40.21 19.55
C GLN A 132 2.86 -39.65 18.19
N GLY A 133 4.07 -39.11 18.11
CA GLY A 133 4.70 -38.62 16.89
C GLY A 133 4.53 -37.12 16.62
N ALA A 134 4.27 -36.32 17.66
CA ALA A 134 4.23 -34.85 17.62
C ALA A 134 3.34 -34.26 16.50
N LYS A 135 2.22 -34.92 16.20
CA LYS A 135 1.35 -34.63 15.05
C LYS A 135 0.79 -33.20 15.12
N ALA A 136 0.58 -32.58 13.95
CA ALA A 136 -0.18 -31.34 13.85
C ALA A 136 -1.65 -31.57 14.27
N GLY A 137 -2.23 -30.60 14.97
CA GLY A 137 -3.59 -30.71 15.51
C GLY A 137 -4.68 -30.36 14.50
N THR A 138 -5.91 -30.78 14.78
CA THR A 138 -7.09 -30.38 14.02
C THR A 138 -7.55 -29.00 14.45
N THR A 139 -7.62 -28.05 13.51
CA THR A 139 -8.06 -26.66 13.75
C THR A 139 -9.55 -26.53 14.09
N ALA A 140 -10.29 -27.64 14.06
CA ALA A 140 -11.71 -27.72 14.39
C ALA A 140 -11.95 -27.43 15.88
N VAL A 141 -12.42 -26.22 16.21
CA VAL A 141 -12.78 -25.85 17.58
C VAL A 141 -14.06 -26.61 18.00
N ASP A 142 -13.89 -27.78 18.62
CA ASP A 142 -14.98 -28.66 19.11
C ASP A 142 -15.78 -28.09 20.30
N ALA A 143 -15.48 -26.85 20.73
CA ALA A 143 -16.29 -26.15 21.71
C ALA A 143 -17.63 -25.75 21.07
N LYS A 144 -18.65 -26.61 21.22
CA LYS A 144 -20.03 -26.35 20.75
C LYS A 144 -20.54 -25.00 21.26
N ILE A 145 -20.55 -24.01 20.38
CA ILE A 145 -21.11 -22.68 20.68
C ILE A 145 -22.63 -22.82 20.77
N ASN A 146 -23.16 -22.67 21.98
CA ASN A 146 -24.60 -22.69 22.24
C ASN A 146 -25.18 -21.29 21.95
N TRP A 147 -25.55 -21.06 20.69
CA TRP A 147 -26.17 -19.81 20.25
C TRP A 147 -27.50 -19.54 20.96
N GLN A 148 -27.77 -18.27 21.25
CA GLN A 148 -29.01 -17.79 21.85
C GLN A 148 -29.49 -16.58 21.05
N PRO A 149 -30.81 -16.36 20.88
CA PRO A 149 -31.33 -15.17 20.21
C PRO A 149 -30.86 -13.88 20.89
N LEU A 150 -30.48 -12.87 20.10
CA LEU A 150 -30.14 -11.56 20.64
C LEU A 150 -31.39 -10.89 21.25
N PRO A 151 -31.27 -10.21 22.41
CA PRO A 151 -32.41 -9.51 23.00
C PRO A 151 -32.91 -8.39 22.07
N ALA A 152 -34.22 -8.32 21.83
CA ALA A 152 -34.84 -7.37 20.88
C ALA A 152 -34.66 -5.86 21.22
N VAL A 153 -34.01 -5.52 22.34
CA VAL A 153 -33.55 -4.16 22.69
C VAL A 153 -32.17 -3.81 22.13
N VAL A 154 -31.40 -4.81 21.68
CA VAL A 154 -30.05 -4.64 21.13
C VAL A 154 -30.16 -4.57 19.60
N ASN A 155 -30.33 -3.37 19.05
CA ASN A 155 -30.44 -3.14 17.58
C ASN A 155 -29.43 -2.11 17.01
N PRO A 156 -28.20 -1.95 17.53
CA PRO A 156 -27.28 -0.92 17.04
C PRO A 156 -26.95 -1.14 15.57
N VAL A 157 -26.78 -0.04 14.84
CA VAL A 157 -26.36 -0.07 13.44
C VAL A 157 -24.84 -0.04 13.38
N LEU A 158 -24.23 -1.21 13.26
CA LEU A 158 -22.77 -1.36 13.11
C LEU A 158 -22.34 -1.20 11.65
N ALA A 159 -23.17 -1.62 10.69
CA ALA A 159 -22.86 -1.61 9.27
C ALA A 159 -23.99 -1.00 8.42
N VAL A 160 -23.61 -0.15 7.46
CA VAL A 160 -24.49 0.38 6.41
C VAL A 160 -23.74 0.36 5.08
N SER A 161 -24.41 -0.04 4.00
CA SER A 161 -23.87 0.04 2.65
C SER A 161 -24.87 0.66 1.68
N THR A 162 -24.38 1.50 0.79
CA THR A 162 -25.16 2.23 -0.23
C THR A 162 -24.72 1.74 -1.60
N SER A 163 -25.67 1.54 -2.53
CA SER A 163 -25.31 1.25 -3.91
C SER A 163 -24.60 2.43 -4.57
N ASN A 164 -23.79 2.17 -5.61
CA ASN A 164 -23.10 3.23 -6.35
C ASN A 164 -24.07 4.27 -6.94
N ASP A 165 -25.27 3.83 -7.36
CA ASP A 165 -26.33 4.70 -7.88
C ASP A 165 -27.25 5.30 -6.80
N GLY A 166 -26.95 5.12 -5.51
CA GLY A 166 -27.73 5.64 -4.38
C GLY A 166 -29.10 4.98 -4.17
N ARG A 167 -29.53 4.12 -5.09
CA ARG A 167 -30.86 3.53 -5.12
C ARG A 167 -31.16 2.60 -3.94
N PHE A 168 -30.16 1.88 -3.45
CA PHE A 168 -30.32 0.89 -2.38
C PHE A 168 -29.45 1.23 -1.16
N VAL A 169 -30.02 1.08 0.03
CA VAL A 169 -29.33 1.19 1.32
C VAL A 169 -29.59 -0.10 2.09
N ALA A 170 -28.54 -0.89 2.32
CA ALA A 170 -28.55 -2.06 3.17
C ALA A 170 -28.10 -1.67 4.59
N VAL A 171 -28.85 -2.11 5.61
CA VAL A 171 -28.66 -1.72 7.02
C VAL A 171 -28.56 -2.97 7.90
N GLY A 172 -27.42 -3.17 8.55
CA GLY A 172 -27.25 -4.18 9.59
C GLY A 172 -27.71 -3.64 10.93
N ARG A 173 -28.80 -4.17 11.50
CA ARG A 173 -29.24 -3.90 12.89
C ARG A 173 -29.06 -5.16 13.70
N ALA A 174 -28.10 -5.14 14.63
CA ALA A 174 -27.62 -6.36 15.28
C ALA A 174 -27.39 -7.50 14.25
N ASN A 175 -28.07 -8.65 14.37
CA ASN A 175 -27.91 -9.78 13.45
C ASN A 175 -28.88 -9.78 12.24
N HIS A 176 -29.75 -8.78 12.10
CA HIS A 176 -30.69 -8.62 10.97
C HIS A 176 -30.12 -7.67 9.90
N ILE A 177 -30.47 -7.89 8.63
CA ILE A 177 -30.14 -6.98 7.51
C ILE A 177 -31.43 -6.53 6.82
N PHE A 178 -31.71 -5.23 6.85
CA PHE A 178 -32.85 -4.61 6.17
C PHE A 178 -32.40 -3.90 4.89
N LEU A 179 -33.21 -3.97 3.84
CA LEU A 179 -32.95 -3.24 2.59
C LEU A 179 -34.00 -2.15 2.37
N HIS A 180 -33.55 -0.97 1.97
CA HIS A 180 -34.40 0.19 1.70
C HIS A 180 -34.06 0.86 0.36
N HIS A 181 -35.07 1.44 -0.28
CA HIS A 181 -34.92 2.29 -1.46
C HIS A 181 -34.47 3.70 -1.02
N GLY A 182 -33.16 3.96 -1.12
CA GLY A 182 -32.45 5.10 -0.55
C GLY A 182 -33.12 6.47 -0.75
N PRO A 183 -33.55 6.84 -1.97
CA PRO A 183 -34.19 8.13 -2.23
C PRO A 183 -35.55 8.33 -1.55
N SER A 184 -36.20 7.27 -1.04
CA SER A 184 -37.60 7.31 -0.55
C SER A 184 -37.79 6.76 0.87
N GLY A 185 -36.88 5.91 1.35
CA GLY A 185 -36.97 5.19 2.62
C GLY A 185 -37.85 3.93 2.60
N LEU A 186 -38.59 3.68 1.50
CA LEU A 186 -39.41 2.48 1.31
C LEU A 186 -38.60 1.21 1.62
N SER A 187 -39.10 0.35 2.50
CA SER A 187 -38.46 -0.95 2.76
C SER A 187 -38.71 -1.88 1.57
N LEU A 188 -37.68 -2.63 1.19
CA LEU A 188 -37.71 -3.62 0.11
C LEU A 188 -37.69 -5.06 0.65
N GLY A 189 -37.63 -5.21 1.98
CA GLY A 189 -37.59 -6.50 2.67
C GLY A 189 -36.41 -6.63 3.66
N GLN A 190 -36.30 -7.81 4.24
CA GLN A 190 -35.19 -8.24 5.09
C GLN A 190 -34.44 -9.39 4.42
N LEU A 191 -33.12 -9.43 4.53
CA LEU A 191 -32.33 -10.61 4.15
C LEU A 191 -32.44 -11.64 5.28
N VAL A 192 -32.84 -12.86 4.94
CA VAL A 192 -33.08 -13.97 5.88
C VAL A 192 -32.35 -15.21 5.39
N ASP A 193 -31.53 -15.81 6.24
CA ASP A 193 -30.97 -17.14 5.96
C ASP A 193 -32.01 -18.19 6.35
N SER A 194 -32.65 -18.79 5.34
CA SER A 194 -33.68 -19.82 5.50
C SER A 194 -33.24 -21.01 6.36
N SER A 195 -31.94 -21.31 6.46
CA SER A 195 -31.43 -22.40 7.31
C SER A 195 -31.52 -22.09 8.80
N LEU A 196 -31.49 -20.81 9.19
CA LEU A 196 -31.54 -20.38 10.59
C LEU A 196 -32.98 -20.24 11.13
N VAL A 197 -33.98 -20.10 10.24
CA VAL A 197 -35.36 -19.75 10.63
C VAL A 197 -35.97 -20.73 11.63
N SER A 198 -35.67 -22.03 11.50
CA SER A 198 -36.27 -23.07 12.35
C SER A 198 -35.78 -23.09 13.80
N GLU A 199 -34.59 -22.57 14.09
CA GLU A 199 -33.99 -22.55 15.45
C GLU A 199 -33.83 -21.13 16.02
N HIS A 200 -33.72 -20.12 15.16
CA HIS A 200 -33.36 -18.74 15.53
C HIS A 200 -34.27 -17.66 14.93
N GLY A 201 -35.29 -18.03 14.14
CA GLY A 201 -36.22 -17.09 13.51
C GLY A 201 -35.65 -16.35 12.31
N GLU A 202 -36.40 -15.38 11.80
CA GLU A 202 -36.07 -14.63 10.58
C GLU A 202 -34.88 -13.68 10.80
N THR A 203 -33.66 -14.21 10.68
CA THR A 203 -32.41 -13.46 10.84
C THR A 203 -31.43 -13.68 9.69
N ALA A 204 -30.48 -12.75 9.52
CA ALA A 204 -29.40 -12.88 8.56
C ALA A 204 -28.21 -13.66 9.14
N HIS A 205 -27.89 -13.49 10.43
CA HIS A 205 -26.71 -14.07 11.10
C HIS A 205 -27.01 -14.56 12.52
N LEU A 206 -26.09 -15.34 13.10
CA LEU A 206 -26.15 -15.75 14.52
C LEU A 206 -25.50 -14.71 15.45
N ASP A 207 -24.45 -14.05 14.98
CA ASP A 207 -23.83 -12.88 15.63
C ASP A 207 -24.24 -11.58 14.90
N MET A 208 -23.91 -10.43 15.50
CA MET A 208 -24.15 -9.11 14.94
C MET A 208 -23.40 -8.90 13.61
N VAL A 209 -24.08 -8.25 12.65
CA VAL A 209 -23.54 -7.88 11.34
C VAL A 209 -22.54 -6.74 11.52
N GLN A 210 -21.25 -7.06 11.47
CA GLN A 210 -20.15 -6.11 11.68
C GLN A 210 -19.85 -5.27 10.43
N SER A 211 -20.10 -5.80 9.24
CA SER A 211 -19.76 -5.16 7.96
C SER A 211 -20.71 -5.53 6.83
N LEU A 212 -20.90 -4.61 5.87
CA LEU A 212 -21.76 -4.78 4.70
C LEU A 212 -21.13 -4.13 3.46
N ALA A 213 -21.28 -4.77 2.29
CA ALA A 213 -21.00 -4.18 0.98
C ALA A 213 -22.06 -4.58 -0.05
N ILE A 214 -22.56 -3.61 -0.82
CA ILE A 214 -23.32 -3.83 -2.07
C ILE A 214 -22.33 -3.76 -3.24
N SER A 215 -22.45 -4.63 -4.24
CA SER A 215 -21.58 -4.62 -5.42
C SER A 215 -21.85 -3.41 -6.34
N PRO A 216 -20.84 -2.94 -7.10
CA PRO A 216 -20.99 -1.89 -8.11
C PRO A 216 -22.10 -2.09 -9.16
N ASP A 217 -22.47 -3.34 -9.46
CA ASP A 217 -23.54 -3.73 -10.39
C ASP A 217 -24.90 -4.00 -9.70
N ASN A 218 -24.98 -3.82 -8.37
CA ASN A 218 -26.11 -4.13 -7.49
C ASN A 218 -26.57 -5.62 -7.52
N GLN A 219 -25.80 -6.54 -8.12
CA GLN A 219 -26.15 -7.97 -8.18
C GLN A 219 -25.87 -8.74 -6.89
N TRP A 220 -24.95 -8.24 -6.05
CA TRP A 220 -24.49 -8.95 -4.86
C TRP A 220 -24.52 -8.03 -3.63
N ILE A 221 -24.81 -8.64 -2.49
CA ILE A 221 -24.57 -8.05 -1.17
C ILE A 221 -23.71 -9.04 -0.40
N VAL A 222 -22.67 -8.58 0.31
CA VAL A 222 -21.90 -9.43 1.23
C VAL A 222 -21.94 -8.84 2.62
N SER A 223 -22.06 -9.71 3.62
CA SER A 223 -22.31 -9.36 5.02
C SER A 223 -21.43 -10.18 5.97
N GLY A 224 -20.80 -9.51 6.93
CA GLY A 224 -19.82 -10.11 7.84
C GLY A 224 -20.37 -10.28 9.25
N GLY A 225 -20.10 -11.44 9.86
CA GLY A 225 -20.41 -11.79 11.24
C GLY A 225 -19.26 -12.60 11.86
N TYR A 226 -19.49 -13.24 13.01
CA TYR A 226 -18.50 -14.12 13.66
C TYR A 226 -18.18 -15.35 12.80
N ARG A 227 -16.91 -15.47 12.38
CA ARG A 227 -16.37 -16.60 11.58
C ARG A 227 -17.09 -16.87 10.25
N THR A 228 -17.89 -15.91 9.77
CA THR A 228 -18.70 -16.05 8.55
C THR A 228 -18.80 -14.76 7.76
N ALA A 229 -18.71 -14.87 6.42
CA ALA A 229 -19.31 -13.90 5.52
C ALA A 229 -20.43 -14.57 4.70
N LYS A 230 -21.62 -13.96 4.63
CA LYS A 230 -22.74 -14.45 3.81
C LYS A 230 -22.88 -13.62 2.55
N VAL A 231 -23.02 -14.30 1.43
CA VAL A 231 -23.18 -13.73 0.09
C VAL A 231 -24.65 -13.87 -0.32
N TRP A 232 -25.26 -12.74 -0.66
CA TRP A 232 -26.64 -12.63 -1.10
C TRP A 232 -26.66 -12.17 -2.56
N LYS A 233 -27.55 -12.75 -3.37
CA LYS A 233 -27.62 -12.49 -4.81
C LYS A 233 -28.98 -11.92 -5.17
N SER A 234 -29.02 -10.92 -6.05
CA SER A 234 -30.27 -10.37 -6.55
C SER A 234 -31.05 -11.42 -7.33
N ASP A 235 -32.33 -11.55 -7.02
CA ASP A 235 -33.22 -12.48 -7.69
C ASP A 235 -33.66 -11.87 -9.03
N ALA A 236 -33.46 -12.61 -10.12
CA ALA A 236 -33.97 -12.22 -11.43
C ALA A 236 -35.51 -12.24 -11.41
N PRO A 237 -36.22 -11.23 -11.94
CA PRO A 237 -37.68 -11.20 -11.93
C PRO A 237 -38.29 -12.45 -12.59
N GLN A 238 -38.94 -13.29 -11.79
CA GLN A 238 -39.52 -14.54 -12.26
C GLN A 238 -40.98 -14.33 -12.66
N PHE A 239 -41.29 -14.61 -13.92
CA PHE A 239 -42.65 -14.60 -14.44
C PHE A 239 -43.30 -15.97 -14.25
N GLN A 240 -44.28 -16.06 -13.35
CA GLN A 240 -45.03 -17.29 -13.07
C GLN A 240 -46.35 -17.29 -13.85
N PRO A 241 -46.65 -18.32 -14.67
CA PRO A 241 -47.88 -18.35 -15.45
C PRO A 241 -49.10 -18.69 -14.58
N VAL A 242 -50.10 -17.79 -14.55
CA VAL A 242 -51.35 -17.95 -13.80
C VAL A 242 -52.46 -18.54 -14.69
N ALA A 243 -52.59 -18.04 -15.92
CA ALA A 243 -53.60 -18.50 -16.86
C ALA A 243 -53.20 -18.27 -18.33
N ASN A 244 -53.66 -19.14 -19.23
CA ASN A 244 -53.68 -18.87 -20.67
C ASN A 244 -55.11 -18.47 -21.09
N LEU A 245 -55.28 -17.25 -21.59
CA LEU A 245 -56.55 -16.70 -22.06
C LEU A 245 -56.41 -16.22 -23.52
N GLU A 246 -56.51 -17.14 -24.48
CA GLU A 246 -56.56 -16.79 -25.90
C GLU A 246 -57.64 -15.71 -26.18
N GLY A 247 -57.28 -14.67 -26.94
CA GLY A 247 -58.22 -13.66 -27.45
C GLY A 247 -58.43 -12.40 -26.58
N VAL A 248 -57.66 -12.19 -25.51
CA VAL A 248 -57.71 -10.96 -24.72
C VAL A 248 -57.34 -9.73 -25.55
N GLN A 249 -58.19 -8.69 -25.49
CA GLN A 249 -57.98 -7.40 -26.15
C GLN A 249 -57.54 -6.30 -25.17
N ARG A 250 -57.95 -6.37 -23.89
CA ARG A 250 -57.64 -5.39 -22.82
C ARG A 250 -57.63 -6.06 -21.44
N ILE A 251 -56.84 -5.54 -20.49
CA ILE A 251 -57.24 -5.55 -19.06
C ILE A 251 -58.08 -4.29 -18.82
N ALA A 252 -58.98 -4.28 -17.83
CA ALA A 252 -59.58 -3.03 -17.37
C ALA A 252 -59.66 -2.83 -15.84
N ALA A 253 -59.44 -3.87 -15.01
CA ALA A 253 -59.19 -3.71 -13.57
C ALA A 253 -58.43 -4.90 -12.96
N THR A 254 -57.71 -4.63 -11.87
CA THR A 254 -57.55 -5.56 -10.73
C THR A 254 -57.95 -4.85 -9.44
N ASP A 255 -58.34 -5.63 -8.44
CA ASP A 255 -58.66 -5.19 -7.06
C ASP A 255 -57.57 -5.61 -6.04
N GLY A 256 -56.64 -6.47 -6.45
CA GLY A 256 -55.62 -7.09 -5.59
C GLY A 256 -55.70 -8.62 -5.51
N ALA A 257 -56.82 -9.24 -5.89
CA ALA A 257 -56.99 -10.70 -5.94
C ALA A 257 -57.57 -11.21 -7.28
N THR A 258 -58.03 -10.28 -8.12
CA THR A 258 -58.87 -10.54 -9.27
C THR A 258 -58.38 -9.79 -10.50
N THR A 259 -58.16 -10.49 -11.62
CA THR A 259 -57.83 -9.86 -12.92
C THR A 259 -59.01 -9.90 -13.89
N VAL A 260 -59.39 -8.74 -14.43
CA VAL A 260 -60.47 -8.61 -15.44
C VAL A 260 -59.92 -8.39 -16.83
N THR A 261 -60.07 -9.38 -17.70
CA THR A 261 -59.71 -9.32 -19.12
C THR A 261 -60.94 -9.20 -20.01
N LEU A 262 -60.87 -8.35 -21.03
CA LEU A 262 -61.90 -8.16 -22.04
C LEU A 262 -61.52 -8.94 -23.30
N HIS A 263 -62.49 -9.64 -23.86
CA HIS A 263 -62.42 -10.42 -25.10
C HIS A 263 -63.41 -9.81 -26.10
N SER A 264 -63.47 -10.32 -27.33
CA SER A 264 -64.41 -9.83 -28.34
C SER A 264 -65.90 -9.96 -27.97
N ASP A 265 -66.26 -10.96 -27.14
CA ASP A 265 -67.64 -11.40 -26.88
C ASP A 265 -67.94 -11.66 -25.39
N LYS A 266 -66.96 -11.41 -24.51
CA LYS A 266 -67.04 -11.70 -23.08
C LYS A 266 -66.05 -10.89 -22.24
N VAL A 267 -66.29 -10.85 -20.95
CA VAL A 267 -65.34 -10.47 -19.92
C VAL A 267 -64.95 -11.73 -19.14
N THR A 268 -63.66 -11.99 -18.98
CA THR A 268 -63.14 -13.11 -18.19
C THR A 268 -62.49 -12.58 -16.92
N ILE A 269 -63.00 -13.04 -15.78
CA ILE A 269 -62.55 -12.70 -14.44
C ILE A 269 -61.70 -13.88 -13.92
N LEU A 270 -60.47 -13.60 -13.51
CA LEU A 270 -59.58 -14.55 -12.85
C LEU A 270 -59.47 -14.20 -11.36
N VAL A 271 -60.02 -15.01 -10.45
CA VAL A 271 -59.84 -14.83 -8.99
C VAL A 271 -58.90 -15.92 -8.48
N ALA A 272 -57.67 -15.58 -8.07
CA ALA A 272 -56.68 -16.56 -7.56
C ALA A 272 -56.59 -17.86 -8.41
N GLY A 273 -56.41 -17.71 -9.73
CA GLY A 273 -56.38 -18.83 -10.70
C GLY A 273 -57.74 -19.42 -11.09
N THR A 274 -58.83 -19.08 -10.40
CA THR A 274 -60.19 -19.52 -10.75
C THR A 274 -60.79 -18.63 -11.85
N ARG A 275 -61.00 -19.21 -13.04
CA ARG A 275 -61.61 -18.55 -14.20
C ARG A 275 -63.14 -18.52 -14.11
N ARG A 276 -63.73 -17.33 -14.23
CA ARG A 276 -65.17 -17.10 -14.49
C ARG A 276 -65.32 -16.31 -15.79
N GLU A 277 -66.32 -16.66 -16.61
CA GLU A 277 -66.62 -15.93 -17.84
C GLU A 277 -68.02 -15.32 -17.76
N ILE A 278 -68.13 -14.03 -18.06
CA ILE A 278 -69.39 -13.28 -18.14
C ILE A 278 -69.55 -12.83 -19.59
N LYS A 279 -70.61 -13.28 -20.26
CA LYS A 279 -70.85 -12.92 -21.68
C LYS A 279 -71.35 -11.49 -21.76
N ILE A 280 -70.62 -10.66 -22.50
CA ILE A 280 -70.92 -9.24 -22.71
C ILE A 280 -70.55 -8.94 -24.15
N ALA A 281 -71.50 -8.53 -24.98
CA ALA A 281 -71.26 -8.29 -26.40
C ALA A 281 -70.36 -7.05 -26.60
N SER A 282 -69.22 -7.23 -27.27
CA SER A 282 -68.29 -6.17 -27.67
C SER A 282 -67.92 -5.17 -26.55
N PRO A 283 -67.33 -5.64 -25.43
CA PRO A 283 -67.02 -4.77 -24.29
C PRO A 283 -65.89 -3.79 -24.65
N LEU A 284 -66.11 -2.50 -24.39
CA LEU A 284 -65.17 -1.41 -24.68
C LEU A 284 -64.34 -1.03 -23.45
N ALA A 285 -64.94 -1.14 -22.27
CA ALA A 285 -64.30 -0.93 -20.97
C ALA A 285 -65.00 -1.75 -19.89
N ALA A 286 -64.29 -2.05 -18.79
CA ALA A 286 -64.87 -2.65 -17.59
C ALA A 286 -64.14 -2.16 -16.33
N ALA A 287 -64.68 -2.39 -15.15
CA ALA A 287 -63.97 -2.22 -13.88
C ALA A 287 -64.58 -3.12 -12.80
N LEU A 288 -63.79 -3.43 -11.77
CA LEU A 288 -64.29 -3.98 -10.50
C LEU A 288 -64.44 -2.86 -9.47
N ASN A 289 -65.26 -3.11 -8.46
CA ASN A 289 -65.18 -2.39 -7.20
C ASN A 289 -64.07 -3.01 -6.32
N ALA A 290 -63.73 -2.34 -5.21
CA ALA A 290 -62.57 -2.68 -4.36
C ALA A 290 -62.65 -4.02 -3.58
N ASP A 291 -63.70 -4.81 -3.75
CA ASP A 291 -63.86 -6.15 -3.15
C ASP A 291 -64.19 -7.25 -4.20
N ALA A 292 -64.09 -6.91 -5.49
CA ALA A 292 -64.46 -7.73 -6.65
C ALA A 292 -65.87 -8.36 -6.62
N THR A 293 -66.80 -7.86 -5.79
CA THR A 293 -68.18 -8.38 -5.79
C THR A 293 -68.99 -7.87 -6.98
N LYS A 294 -68.68 -6.68 -7.51
CA LYS A 294 -69.35 -6.05 -8.65
C LYS A 294 -68.40 -5.90 -9.85
N LEU A 295 -68.82 -6.35 -11.02
CA LEU A 295 -68.24 -5.98 -12.31
C LEU A 295 -69.14 -4.95 -12.98
N VAL A 296 -68.59 -3.79 -13.35
CA VAL A 296 -69.18 -2.89 -14.35
C VAL A 296 -68.53 -3.10 -15.71
N ALA A 297 -69.29 -3.02 -16.80
CA ALA A 297 -68.81 -3.04 -18.17
C ALA A 297 -69.61 -2.08 -19.05
N ALA A 298 -68.96 -1.42 -20.00
CA ALA A 298 -69.60 -0.62 -21.05
C ALA A 298 -69.32 -1.22 -22.43
N ASN A 299 -70.34 -1.19 -23.29
CA ASN A 299 -70.24 -1.61 -24.69
C ASN A 299 -70.81 -0.53 -25.63
N ALA A 300 -71.17 -0.91 -26.86
CA ALA A 300 -71.78 -0.01 -27.83
C ALA A 300 -73.24 0.41 -27.50
N GLU A 301 -73.92 -0.31 -26.61
CA GLU A 301 -75.36 -0.22 -26.39
C GLU A 301 -75.69 0.41 -25.02
N GLY A 302 -74.82 0.24 -24.01
CA GLY A 302 -75.03 0.76 -22.67
C GLY A 302 -73.89 0.50 -21.70
N VAL A 303 -74.19 0.71 -20.41
CA VAL A 303 -73.41 0.21 -19.27
C VAL A 303 -74.23 -0.85 -18.54
N LEU A 304 -73.53 -1.89 -18.09
CA LEU A 304 -74.06 -2.99 -17.30
C LEU A 304 -73.23 -3.09 -16.01
N ILE A 305 -73.88 -3.35 -14.88
CA ILE A 305 -73.25 -3.82 -13.65
C ILE A 305 -73.86 -5.17 -13.28
N CYS A 306 -73.03 -6.10 -12.81
CA CYS A 306 -73.46 -7.43 -12.41
C CYS A 306 -72.67 -7.93 -11.19
N ASP A 307 -73.29 -8.81 -10.43
CA ASP A 307 -72.62 -9.50 -9.31
C ASP A 307 -71.68 -10.59 -9.85
N VAL A 308 -70.40 -10.53 -9.49
CA VAL A 308 -69.38 -11.52 -9.88
C VAL A 308 -69.69 -12.91 -9.31
N GLY A 309 -70.49 -12.96 -8.22
CA GLY A 309 -71.06 -14.19 -7.66
C GLY A 309 -72.33 -14.70 -8.35
N ASN A 310 -73.03 -13.87 -9.13
CA ASN A 310 -74.29 -14.19 -9.79
C ASN A 310 -74.45 -13.38 -11.09
N PRO A 311 -73.80 -13.79 -12.20
CA PRO A 311 -73.70 -12.99 -13.42
C PRO A 311 -75.03 -12.83 -14.18
N ASP A 312 -76.07 -13.60 -13.83
CA ASP A 312 -77.42 -13.42 -14.37
C ASP A 312 -78.16 -12.22 -13.71
N ALA A 313 -77.69 -11.74 -12.56
CA ALA A 313 -78.20 -10.52 -11.91
C ALA A 313 -77.50 -9.28 -12.49
N VAL A 314 -77.98 -8.86 -13.67
CA VAL A 314 -77.45 -7.69 -14.39
C VAL A 314 -78.39 -6.49 -14.27
N ALA A 315 -77.87 -5.35 -13.82
CA ALA A 315 -78.52 -4.05 -13.97
C ALA A 315 -77.91 -3.30 -15.15
N SER A 316 -78.74 -2.80 -16.06
CA SER A 316 -78.30 -2.11 -17.28
C SER A 316 -78.92 -0.72 -17.44
N SER A 317 -78.15 0.23 -17.98
CA SER A 317 -78.67 1.47 -18.58
C SER A 317 -78.19 1.55 -20.01
N ALA A 318 -79.12 1.72 -20.96
CA ALA A 318 -78.78 2.04 -22.34
C ALA A 318 -78.13 3.44 -22.43
N PHE A 319 -77.28 3.64 -23.43
CA PHE A 319 -76.71 4.94 -23.78
C PHE A 319 -77.21 5.41 -25.15
N SER A 320 -77.12 6.73 -25.39
CA SER A 320 -77.22 7.31 -26.74
C SER A 320 -75.89 7.28 -27.51
N SER A 321 -74.77 6.95 -26.86
CA SER A 321 -73.44 6.78 -27.48
C SER A 321 -72.50 5.95 -26.59
N PRO A 322 -71.55 5.18 -27.16
CA PRO A 322 -70.63 4.30 -26.43
C PRO A 322 -69.72 5.04 -25.45
N SER A 323 -69.37 4.40 -24.32
CA SER A 323 -68.29 4.86 -23.46
C SER A 323 -66.99 4.09 -23.70
N LYS A 324 -65.84 4.74 -23.40
CA LYS A 324 -64.50 4.15 -23.47
C LYS A 324 -63.87 3.93 -22.09
N VAL A 325 -64.46 4.44 -21.02
CA VAL A 325 -63.88 4.40 -19.67
C VAL A 325 -64.96 4.43 -18.59
N VAL A 326 -64.86 3.48 -17.65
CA VAL A 326 -65.80 3.25 -16.55
C VAL A 326 -65.05 3.02 -15.25
N ALA A 327 -65.68 3.33 -14.12
CA ALA A 327 -65.26 2.92 -12.79
C ALA A 327 -66.48 2.63 -11.91
N VAL A 328 -66.30 1.87 -10.82
CA VAL A 328 -67.37 1.54 -9.87
C VAL A 328 -66.83 1.51 -8.45
N SER A 329 -67.62 1.97 -7.49
CA SER A 329 -67.37 1.84 -6.05
C SER A 329 -68.70 1.58 -5.33
N GLY A 330 -68.77 0.47 -4.58
CA GLY A 330 -70.04 -0.10 -4.11
C GLY A 330 -71.03 -0.25 -5.27
N ASP A 331 -72.27 0.21 -5.05
CA ASP A 331 -73.31 0.26 -6.08
C ASP A 331 -73.23 1.52 -6.99
N THR A 332 -72.23 2.40 -6.81
CA THR A 332 -72.12 3.66 -7.57
C THR A 332 -71.20 3.48 -8.79
N VAL A 333 -71.73 3.76 -9.98
CA VAL A 333 -71.07 3.59 -11.28
C VAL A 333 -70.79 4.95 -11.91
N ALA A 334 -69.56 5.17 -12.39
CA ALA A 334 -69.12 6.41 -13.02
C ALA A 334 -68.62 6.14 -14.45
N VAL A 335 -69.11 6.89 -15.44
CA VAL A 335 -68.91 6.62 -16.87
C VAL A 335 -68.73 7.90 -17.67
N SER A 336 -67.75 7.98 -18.58
CA SER A 336 -67.65 9.13 -19.51
C SER A 336 -68.61 8.99 -20.69
N LEU A 337 -69.18 10.10 -21.19
CA LEU A 337 -70.18 10.08 -22.26
C LEU A 337 -69.60 10.57 -23.60
N ALA A 338 -69.66 9.76 -24.67
CA ALA A 338 -69.07 10.16 -25.96
C ALA A 338 -69.74 11.39 -26.64
N GLU A 339 -71.00 11.72 -26.34
CA GLU A 339 -71.62 12.98 -26.83
C GLU A 339 -70.98 14.24 -26.23
N LYS A 340 -70.44 14.12 -25.01
CA LYS A 340 -69.82 15.19 -24.23
C LYS A 340 -68.64 14.59 -23.46
N PRO A 341 -67.52 14.29 -24.15
CA PRO A 341 -66.44 13.47 -23.61
C PRO A 341 -65.70 14.10 -22.41
N ASN A 342 -65.96 15.38 -22.13
CA ASN A 342 -65.45 16.14 -20.99
C ASN A 342 -66.24 15.91 -19.68
N ASP A 343 -67.40 15.25 -19.75
CA ASP A 343 -68.32 15.05 -18.62
C ASP A 343 -68.37 13.59 -18.17
N ILE A 344 -68.51 13.38 -16.86
CA ILE A 344 -68.74 12.06 -16.25
C ILE A 344 -70.20 11.97 -15.82
N GLN A 345 -70.90 10.92 -16.24
CA GLN A 345 -72.24 10.56 -15.76
C GLN A 345 -72.13 9.59 -14.59
N LEU A 346 -72.95 9.82 -13.56
CA LEU A 346 -73.01 9.00 -12.35
C LEU A 346 -74.34 8.24 -12.31
N TYR A 347 -74.24 6.94 -12.06
CA TYR A 347 -75.36 6.02 -11.88
C TYR A 347 -75.26 5.31 -10.51
N ARG A 348 -76.37 4.73 -10.07
CA ARG A 348 -76.42 3.82 -8.91
C ARG A 348 -77.22 2.58 -9.27
N ALA A 349 -76.73 1.41 -8.87
CA ALA A 349 -77.49 0.17 -8.95
C ALA A 349 -78.60 0.17 -7.89
N VAL A 350 -79.82 -0.12 -8.32
CA VAL A 350 -81.01 -0.19 -7.45
C VAL A 350 -81.80 -1.45 -7.84
N SER A 351 -82.29 -2.19 -6.83
CA SER A 351 -83.18 -3.35 -7.05
C SER A 351 -84.63 -2.96 -6.76
N THR A 352 -85.47 -2.99 -7.78
CA THR A 352 -86.91 -2.69 -7.70
C THR A 352 -87.70 -3.86 -8.26
N ASP A 353 -88.66 -4.35 -7.46
CA ASP A 353 -89.59 -5.45 -7.78
C ASP A 353 -88.94 -6.73 -8.32
N GLY A 354 -87.71 -7.02 -7.89
CA GLY A 354 -86.93 -8.18 -8.35
C GLY A 354 -86.16 -7.97 -9.65
N SER A 355 -86.25 -6.79 -10.27
CA SER A 355 -85.38 -6.35 -11.36
C SER A 355 -84.27 -5.44 -10.84
N ALA A 356 -83.07 -5.51 -11.43
CA ALA A 356 -81.96 -4.62 -11.10
C ALA A 356 -81.83 -3.56 -12.21
N GLN A 357 -81.71 -2.28 -11.84
CA GLN A 357 -81.62 -1.16 -12.78
C GLN A 357 -80.53 -0.17 -12.35
N LEU A 358 -80.04 0.62 -13.31
CA LEU A 358 -79.05 1.68 -13.08
C LEU A 358 -79.74 3.05 -13.13
N GLU A 359 -80.02 3.63 -11.96
CA GLU A 359 -80.62 4.96 -11.84
C GLU A 359 -79.55 6.06 -12.03
N SER A 360 -79.86 7.08 -12.84
CA SER A 360 -78.97 8.24 -13.05
C SER A 360 -79.02 9.19 -11.84
N ILE A 361 -77.94 9.23 -11.05
CA ILE A 361 -77.88 10.03 -9.82
C ILE A 361 -77.27 11.43 -10.00
N GLY A 362 -76.52 11.68 -11.08
CA GLY A 362 -75.91 12.99 -11.30
C GLY A 362 -74.89 13.04 -12.44
N ARG A 363 -74.25 14.19 -12.60
CA ARG A 363 -73.22 14.47 -13.61
C ARG A 363 -72.12 15.32 -12.98
N LEU A 364 -70.87 15.00 -13.29
CA LEU A 364 -69.70 15.81 -12.98
C LEU A 364 -69.23 16.47 -14.29
N SER A 365 -69.04 17.79 -14.25
CA SER A 365 -68.71 18.61 -15.41
C SER A 365 -67.60 19.59 -15.08
N GLY A 366 -66.65 19.80 -16.00
CA GLY A 366 -65.63 20.83 -15.85
C GLY A 366 -64.34 20.64 -16.64
N HIS A 367 -64.07 19.46 -17.23
CA HIS A 367 -62.88 19.26 -18.05
C HIS A 367 -62.91 20.08 -19.35
N GLY A 368 -61.74 20.52 -19.79
CA GLY A 368 -61.55 21.22 -21.07
C GLY A 368 -61.47 20.31 -22.30
N GLY A 369 -61.30 18.99 -22.10
CA GLY A 369 -61.20 17.99 -23.16
C GLY A 369 -61.61 16.59 -22.68
N GLU A 370 -61.50 15.59 -23.57
CA GLU A 370 -61.92 14.21 -23.33
C GLU A 370 -61.30 13.61 -22.04
N VAL A 371 -62.16 13.03 -21.20
CA VAL A 371 -61.75 12.21 -20.04
C VAL A 371 -61.18 10.90 -20.56
N LEU A 372 -59.86 10.73 -20.38
CA LEU A 372 -59.09 9.60 -20.89
C LEU A 372 -59.08 8.43 -19.92
N THR A 373 -59.20 8.71 -18.62
CA THR A 373 -59.02 7.76 -17.52
C THR A 373 -59.83 8.18 -16.30
N ILE A 374 -60.34 7.19 -15.57
CA ILE A 374 -61.27 7.33 -14.45
C ILE A 374 -61.01 6.22 -13.44
N GLY A 375 -61.08 6.52 -12.13
CA GLY A 375 -60.94 5.55 -11.06
C GLY A 375 -61.45 6.11 -9.74
N PHE A 376 -61.85 5.24 -8.81
CA PHE A 376 -62.22 5.64 -7.45
C PHE A 376 -61.00 5.55 -6.52
N VAL A 377 -60.95 6.45 -5.54
CA VAL A 377 -60.00 6.43 -4.42
C VAL A 377 -60.80 6.75 -3.16
N GLY A 378 -61.21 5.69 -2.46
CA GLY A 378 -62.29 5.75 -1.48
C GLY A 378 -63.62 6.17 -2.13
N GLU A 379 -64.39 7.01 -1.44
CA GLU A 379 -65.63 7.61 -1.94
C GLU A 379 -65.40 8.71 -3.02
N ASN A 380 -64.16 9.11 -3.27
CA ASN A 380 -63.81 10.16 -4.22
C ASN A 380 -63.52 9.59 -5.60
N LEU A 381 -63.92 10.31 -6.65
CA LEU A 381 -63.56 9.98 -8.02
C LEU A 381 -62.33 10.76 -8.46
N VAL A 382 -61.38 10.09 -9.10
CA VAL A 382 -60.20 10.69 -9.73
C VAL A 382 -60.30 10.51 -11.25
N THR A 383 -60.11 11.59 -12.00
CA THR A 383 -60.15 11.58 -13.47
C THR A 383 -58.95 12.27 -14.09
N GLY A 384 -58.44 11.71 -15.19
CA GLY A 384 -57.41 12.32 -16.03
C GLY A 384 -57.94 12.58 -17.44
N ALA A 385 -57.57 13.72 -18.02
CA ALA A 385 -58.15 14.16 -19.29
C ALA A 385 -57.13 14.81 -20.25
N ALA A 386 -57.61 15.04 -21.47
CA ALA A 386 -56.89 15.71 -22.55
C ALA A 386 -56.66 17.23 -22.33
N ASP A 387 -57.23 17.81 -21.27
CA ASP A 387 -57.00 19.21 -20.86
C ASP A 387 -55.74 19.42 -20.00
N ASN A 388 -54.86 18.41 -19.95
CA ASN A 388 -53.67 18.32 -19.09
C ASN A 388 -53.98 18.30 -17.57
N THR A 389 -55.23 18.09 -17.15
CA THR A 389 -55.58 18.05 -15.73
C THR A 389 -55.83 16.64 -15.21
N VAL A 390 -55.48 16.43 -13.94
CA VAL A 390 -56.08 15.39 -13.09
C VAL A 390 -57.02 16.08 -12.11
N ARG A 391 -58.21 15.54 -11.89
CA ARG A 391 -59.24 16.13 -11.01
C ARG A 391 -59.73 15.13 -9.99
N ILE A 392 -60.11 15.65 -8.82
CA ILE A 392 -60.63 14.90 -7.68
C ILE A 392 -62.04 15.45 -7.40
N TRP A 393 -63.03 14.57 -7.33
CA TRP A 393 -64.44 14.92 -7.23
C TRP A 393 -65.11 14.25 -6.03
N ASN A 394 -65.94 15.01 -5.31
CA ASN A 394 -66.85 14.45 -4.32
C ASN A 394 -68.08 13.91 -5.06
N VAL A 395 -68.27 12.59 -5.06
CA VAL A 395 -69.36 11.93 -5.81
C VAL A 395 -70.73 12.15 -5.17
N ALA A 396 -70.78 12.31 -3.83
CA ALA A 396 -72.01 12.58 -3.10
C ALA A 396 -72.47 14.05 -3.27
N GLU A 397 -71.55 15.01 -3.11
CA GLU A 397 -71.83 16.45 -3.27
C GLU A 397 -71.85 16.91 -4.73
N LYS A 398 -71.33 16.09 -5.65
CA LYS A 398 -71.26 16.32 -7.11
C LYS A 398 -70.44 17.57 -7.48
N ASN A 399 -69.39 17.84 -6.71
CA ASN A 399 -68.50 18.98 -6.89
C ASN A 399 -67.04 18.54 -7.14
N GLN A 400 -66.23 19.48 -7.61
CA GLN A 400 -64.79 19.30 -7.77
C GLN A 400 -64.10 19.69 -6.46
N ILE A 401 -63.43 18.74 -5.80
CA ILE A 401 -62.58 19.00 -4.64
C ILE A 401 -61.29 19.70 -5.10
N ARG A 402 -60.67 19.20 -6.18
CA ARG A 402 -59.33 19.64 -6.61
C ARG A 402 -59.09 19.44 -8.10
N GLN A 403 -58.21 20.28 -8.64
CA GLN A 403 -57.60 20.15 -9.97
C GLN A 403 -56.07 20.20 -9.81
N LEU A 404 -55.36 19.33 -10.51
CA LEU A 404 -53.91 19.15 -10.51
C LEU A 404 -53.37 19.30 -11.94
N ASP A 405 -52.20 19.93 -12.11
CA ASP A 405 -51.55 20.08 -13.43
C ASP A 405 -50.67 18.87 -13.78
N ALA A 406 -51.10 18.06 -14.74
CA ALA A 406 -50.30 16.98 -15.31
C ALA A 406 -49.33 17.48 -16.40
N GLY A 407 -49.40 18.75 -16.84
CA GLY A 407 -48.52 19.37 -17.84
C GLY A 407 -48.65 18.86 -19.27
N ALA A 408 -49.29 17.70 -19.46
CA ALA A 408 -49.63 17.05 -20.71
C ALA A 408 -50.85 16.13 -20.46
N PRO A 409 -51.52 15.59 -21.50
CA PRO A 409 -52.75 14.81 -21.34
C PRO A 409 -52.58 13.66 -20.33
N ALA A 410 -53.39 13.62 -19.27
CA ALA A 410 -53.31 12.58 -18.26
C ALA A 410 -53.98 11.31 -18.80
N ARG A 411 -53.17 10.37 -19.30
CA ARG A 411 -53.66 9.18 -20.04
C ARG A 411 -54.12 8.05 -19.13
N HIS A 412 -53.44 7.88 -18.00
CA HIS A 412 -53.79 6.90 -16.96
C HIS A 412 -53.64 7.56 -15.59
N VAL A 413 -54.56 7.30 -14.67
CA VAL A 413 -54.48 7.73 -13.26
C VAL A 413 -54.73 6.53 -12.33
N ALA A 414 -54.04 6.52 -11.21
CA ALA A 414 -54.25 5.59 -10.09
C ALA A 414 -54.08 6.35 -8.78
N GLY A 415 -54.59 5.82 -7.66
CA GLY A 415 -54.40 6.43 -6.35
C GLY A 415 -54.79 5.50 -5.20
N SER A 416 -54.28 5.79 -4.02
CA SER A 416 -54.53 5.04 -2.79
C SER A 416 -54.82 6.04 -1.66
N GLU A 417 -55.93 5.79 -0.96
CA GLU A 417 -56.32 6.56 0.22
C GLU A 417 -55.39 6.27 1.41
N VAL A 418 -54.86 5.04 1.51
CA VAL A 418 -53.98 4.55 2.58
C VAL A 418 -52.70 5.39 2.68
N SER A 419 -52.02 5.60 1.55
CA SER A 419 -50.82 6.44 1.45
C SER A 419 -51.13 7.94 1.26
N ASN A 420 -52.40 8.29 1.01
CA ASN A 420 -52.82 9.63 0.58
C ASN A 420 -52.07 10.07 -0.70
N ARG A 421 -52.11 9.24 -1.76
CA ARG A 421 -51.38 9.47 -3.02
C ARG A 421 -52.24 9.31 -4.28
N ILE A 422 -52.00 10.16 -5.26
CA ILE A 422 -52.43 9.99 -6.67
C ILE A 422 -51.19 9.96 -7.57
N VAL A 423 -51.23 9.12 -8.59
CA VAL A 423 -50.21 8.94 -9.62
C VAL A 423 -50.86 9.12 -10.99
N ALA A 424 -50.20 9.79 -11.92
CA ALA A 424 -50.67 9.90 -13.31
C ALA A 424 -49.53 9.70 -14.31
N ALA A 425 -49.83 8.96 -15.38
CA ALA A 425 -48.97 8.78 -16.54
C ALA A 425 -49.43 9.68 -17.69
N THR A 426 -48.52 10.51 -18.21
CA THR A 426 -48.88 11.62 -19.11
C THR A 426 -48.55 11.34 -20.58
N GLY A 427 -49.23 12.04 -21.48
CA GLY A 427 -48.98 12.00 -22.92
C GLY A 427 -47.64 12.58 -23.37
N SER A 428 -46.90 13.27 -22.49
CA SER A 428 -45.51 13.69 -22.73
C SER A 428 -44.46 12.64 -22.32
N GLY A 429 -44.89 11.54 -21.70
CA GLY A 429 -43.99 10.52 -21.18
C GLY A 429 -43.39 10.89 -19.82
N GLU A 430 -44.22 11.40 -18.91
CA GLU A 430 -43.86 11.59 -17.50
C GLU A 430 -44.77 10.75 -16.59
N VAL A 431 -44.26 10.32 -15.44
CA VAL A 431 -45.10 9.89 -14.30
C VAL A 431 -45.03 10.97 -13.24
N ARG A 432 -46.18 11.49 -12.82
CA ARG A 432 -46.30 12.52 -11.76
C ARG A 432 -47.02 11.96 -10.54
N THR A 433 -46.65 12.44 -9.36
CA THR A 433 -47.16 11.96 -8.06
C THR A 433 -47.60 13.15 -7.21
N TRP A 434 -48.75 13.04 -6.54
CA TRP A 434 -49.31 14.09 -5.68
C TRP A 434 -49.91 13.53 -4.39
N ASN A 435 -49.99 14.41 -3.38
CA ASN A 435 -50.81 14.23 -2.18
C ASN A 435 -52.29 14.58 -2.49
N ILE A 436 -53.25 13.75 -2.06
CA ILE A 436 -54.68 13.93 -2.35
C ILE A 436 -55.24 15.11 -1.55
N THR A 437 -54.92 15.16 -0.24
CA THR A 437 -55.46 16.16 0.70
C THR A 437 -55.10 17.58 0.31
N ASP A 438 -53.82 17.87 0.06
CA ASP A 438 -53.34 19.25 -0.17
C ASP A 438 -53.03 19.58 -1.65
N GLY A 439 -52.87 18.57 -2.51
CA GLY A 439 -52.54 18.74 -3.93
C GLY A 439 -51.07 19.01 -4.24
N THR A 440 -50.17 18.89 -3.26
CA THR A 440 -48.73 19.08 -3.47
C THR A 440 -48.18 18.06 -4.47
N LEU A 441 -47.42 18.54 -5.47
CA LEU A 441 -46.64 17.69 -6.37
C LEU A 441 -45.45 17.14 -5.58
N LEU A 442 -45.38 15.82 -5.45
CA LEU A 442 -44.35 15.13 -4.66
C LEU A 442 -43.13 14.78 -5.52
N GLY A 443 -43.32 14.52 -6.81
CA GLY A 443 -42.22 14.29 -7.75
C GLY A 443 -42.66 13.98 -9.17
N THR A 444 -41.68 13.82 -10.07
CA THR A 444 -41.92 13.52 -11.48
C THR A 444 -40.79 12.69 -12.10
N ALA A 445 -41.10 11.46 -12.55
CA ALA A 445 -40.20 10.67 -13.38
C ALA A 445 -40.35 11.06 -14.86
N LYS A 446 -39.23 11.22 -15.58
CA LYS A 446 -39.19 11.78 -16.94
C LYS A 446 -38.43 10.94 -17.99
N THR A 447 -37.66 9.94 -17.54
CA THR A 447 -36.83 9.07 -18.39
C THR A 447 -36.47 7.78 -17.65
N ASP A 448 -35.96 6.76 -18.36
CA ASP A 448 -35.54 5.48 -17.79
C ASP A 448 -34.36 5.68 -16.82
N HIS A 449 -34.48 5.17 -15.59
CA HIS A 449 -33.42 5.23 -14.58
C HIS A 449 -32.11 4.62 -15.06
N ARG A 450 -32.16 3.53 -15.84
CA ARG A 450 -30.98 2.85 -16.39
C ARG A 450 -30.16 3.79 -17.28
N LEU A 451 -30.81 4.75 -17.95
CA LEU A 451 -30.15 5.79 -18.73
C LEU A 451 -29.58 6.91 -17.86
N LEU A 452 -30.25 7.26 -16.75
CA LEU A 452 -29.73 8.21 -15.76
C LEU A 452 -28.49 7.67 -15.04
N SER A 453 -28.51 6.43 -14.55
CA SER A 453 -27.33 5.80 -13.94
C SER A 453 -26.19 5.67 -14.95
N LYS A 454 -26.50 5.29 -16.21
CA LYS A 454 -25.49 5.24 -17.28
C LYS A 454 -24.88 6.61 -17.58
N LYS A 455 -25.68 7.69 -17.58
CA LYS A 455 -25.20 9.07 -17.70
C LYS A 455 -24.31 9.46 -16.52
N ALA A 456 -24.77 9.22 -15.28
CA ALA A 456 -24.04 9.55 -14.06
C ALA A 456 -22.69 8.82 -13.99
N ASN A 457 -22.67 7.51 -14.23
CA ASN A 457 -21.44 6.72 -14.24
C ASN A 457 -20.47 7.17 -15.35
N ALA A 458 -20.97 7.49 -16.54
CA ALA A 458 -20.13 8.01 -17.63
C ALA A 458 -19.60 9.43 -17.31
N GLN A 459 -20.38 10.26 -16.63
CA GLN A 459 -19.97 11.58 -16.18
C GLN A 459 -18.87 11.48 -15.11
N PHE A 460 -19.08 10.65 -14.08
CA PHE A 460 -18.10 10.39 -13.03
C PHE A 460 -16.78 9.88 -13.61
N ALA A 461 -16.83 8.87 -14.49
CA ALA A 461 -15.64 8.32 -15.14
C ALA A 461 -14.88 9.38 -15.96
N ARG A 462 -15.60 10.22 -16.72
CA ARG A 462 -14.99 11.35 -17.43
C ARG A 462 -14.37 12.37 -16.48
N ASP A 463 -15.06 12.75 -15.41
CA ASP A 463 -14.60 13.78 -14.49
C ASP A 463 -13.38 13.32 -13.66
N VAL A 464 -13.33 12.03 -13.30
CA VAL A 464 -12.13 11.36 -12.80
C VAL A 464 -11.01 11.39 -13.84
N GLN A 465 -11.27 11.05 -15.11
CA GLN A 465 -10.23 11.06 -16.14
C GLN A 465 -9.68 12.48 -16.40
N ASN A 466 -10.54 13.50 -16.40
CA ASN A 466 -10.11 14.90 -16.50
C ASN A 466 -9.17 15.27 -15.34
N ARG A 467 -9.44 14.77 -14.12
CA ARG A 467 -8.54 14.91 -12.97
C ARG A 467 -7.22 14.15 -13.18
N GLN A 468 -7.25 12.93 -13.71
CA GLN A 468 -6.04 12.17 -14.07
C GLN A 468 -5.19 12.88 -15.15
N VAL A 469 -5.81 13.50 -16.17
CA VAL A 469 -5.12 14.31 -17.18
C VAL A 469 -4.45 15.53 -16.54
N ASN A 470 -5.13 16.25 -15.65
CA ASN A 470 -4.54 17.38 -14.92
C ASN A 470 -3.35 16.93 -14.04
N ASN A 471 -3.48 15.79 -13.36
CA ASN A 471 -2.43 15.20 -12.54
C ASN A 471 -1.21 14.79 -13.39
N ALA A 472 -1.41 14.08 -14.50
CA ALA A 472 -0.33 13.69 -15.42
C ALA A 472 0.35 14.91 -16.08
N ASN A 473 -0.40 16.00 -16.33
CA ASN A 473 0.16 17.25 -16.83
C ASN A 473 1.05 17.91 -15.77
N ALA A 474 0.64 17.91 -14.50
CA ALA A 474 1.45 18.42 -13.40
C ALA A 474 2.75 17.62 -13.21
N ASP A 475 2.69 16.28 -13.30
CA ASP A 475 3.87 15.42 -13.24
C ASP A 475 4.84 15.68 -14.42
N ASN A 476 4.30 15.88 -15.62
CA ASN A 476 5.09 16.16 -16.83
C ASN A 476 5.78 17.54 -16.76
N GLU A 477 5.10 18.58 -16.27
CA GLU A 477 5.73 19.88 -16.00
C GLU A 477 6.78 19.81 -14.87
N ALA A 478 6.54 19.00 -13.84
CA ALA A 478 7.54 18.73 -12.81
C ALA A 478 8.78 18.00 -13.37
N ALA A 479 8.59 17.06 -14.31
CA ALA A 479 9.69 16.39 -15.01
C ALA A 479 10.50 17.37 -15.89
N LYS A 480 9.85 18.26 -16.66
CA LYS A 480 10.51 19.33 -17.43
C LYS A 480 11.35 20.25 -16.54
N LYS A 481 10.80 20.64 -15.38
CA LYS A 481 11.49 21.48 -14.40
C LYS A 481 12.73 20.77 -13.82
N ARG A 482 12.61 19.50 -13.43
CA ARG A 482 13.74 18.68 -12.95
C ARG A 482 14.83 18.51 -14.01
N LEU A 483 14.47 18.28 -15.27
CA LEU A 483 15.44 18.20 -16.37
C LEU A 483 16.23 19.52 -16.51
N THR A 484 15.52 20.66 -16.52
CA THR A 484 16.14 22.00 -16.54
C THR A 484 17.06 22.23 -15.34
N GLU A 485 16.69 21.76 -14.15
CA GLU A 485 17.52 21.86 -12.95
C GLU A 485 18.81 21.04 -13.06
N GLU A 486 18.75 19.81 -13.59
CA GLU A 486 19.94 18.97 -13.79
C GLU A 486 20.85 19.47 -14.92
N GLU A 487 20.31 20.06 -15.98
CA GLU A 487 21.09 20.72 -17.03
C GLU A 487 21.89 21.92 -16.47
N ASN A 488 21.31 22.67 -15.52
CA ASN A 488 22.04 23.72 -14.80
C ASN A 488 23.10 23.14 -13.83
N ASN A 489 22.83 22.00 -13.19
CA ASN A 489 23.82 21.29 -12.36
C ASN A 489 25.02 20.80 -13.18
N LEU A 490 24.80 20.28 -14.40
CA LEU A 490 25.85 19.90 -15.32
C LEU A 490 26.72 21.10 -15.71
N LYS A 491 26.10 22.23 -16.12
CA LYS A 491 26.83 23.46 -16.45
C LYS A 491 27.72 23.93 -15.29
N LYS A 492 27.18 23.97 -14.06
CA LYS A 492 27.93 24.33 -12.85
C LYS A 492 29.09 23.36 -12.57
N SER A 493 28.92 22.08 -12.89
CA SER A 493 29.97 21.06 -12.76
C SER A 493 31.08 21.26 -13.80
N GLN A 494 30.74 21.62 -15.04
CA GLN A 494 31.69 21.99 -16.10
C GLN A 494 32.50 23.24 -15.75
N GLU A 495 31.85 24.28 -15.20
CA GLU A 495 32.53 25.49 -14.70
C GLU A 495 33.50 25.17 -13.55
N ASN A 496 33.17 24.21 -12.68
CA ASN A 496 34.06 23.78 -11.61
C ASN A 496 35.24 22.94 -12.13
N ARG A 497 35.04 22.09 -13.15
CA ARG A 497 36.15 21.38 -13.80
C ARG A 497 37.15 22.36 -14.42
N GLY A 498 36.68 23.38 -15.15
CA GLY A 498 37.57 24.39 -15.75
C GLY A 498 38.44 25.12 -14.72
N LYS A 499 37.89 25.45 -13.55
CA LYS A 499 38.66 26.05 -12.43
C LYS A 499 39.71 25.07 -11.86
N ALA A 500 39.36 23.78 -11.76
CA ALA A 500 40.28 22.74 -11.29
C ALA A 500 41.39 22.42 -12.32
N GLU A 501 41.10 22.49 -13.62
CA GLU A 501 42.09 22.39 -14.70
C GLU A 501 43.10 23.54 -14.63
N GLU A 502 42.62 24.78 -14.45
CA GLU A 502 43.48 25.97 -14.35
C GLU A 502 44.36 25.94 -13.08
N GLU A 503 43.80 25.56 -11.93
CA GLU A 503 44.57 25.46 -10.68
C GLU A 503 45.57 24.30 -10.72
N LYS A 504 45.17 23.12 -11.24
CA LYS A 504 46.12 22.02 -11.44
C LYS A 504 47.28 22.45 -12.32
N LYS A 505 47.03 23.15 -13.45
CA LYS A 505 48.10 23.65 -14.31
C LYS A 505 49.08 24.55 -13.54
N LYS A 506 48.59 25.47 -12.70
CA LYS A 506 49.46 26.31 -11.85
C LYS A 506 50.31 25.49 -10.89
N LYS A 507 49.78 24.39 -10.35
CA LYS A 507 50.55 23.46 -9.49
C LYS A 507 51.55 22.62 -10.28
N ASP A 508 51.17 22.12 -11.47
CA ASP A 508 52.07 21.41 -12.40
C ASP A 508 53.28 22.30 -12.78
N ASP A 509 53.02 23.55 -13.19
CA ASP A 509 54.06 24.53 -13.53
C ASP A 509 54.94 24.89 -12.31
N ALA A 510 54.35 25.08 -11.12
CA ALA A 510 55.09 25.38 -9.90
C ALA A 510 55.94 24.19 -9.39
N ALA A 511 55.43 22.97 -9.49
CA ALA A 511 56.17 21.75 -9.15
C ALA A 511 57.33 21.50 -10.12
N LYS A 512 57.14 21.81 -11.41
CA LYS A 512 58.23 21.81 -12.39
C LYS A 512 59.32 22.81 -12.03
N VAL A 513 58.98 24.08 -11.75
CA VAL A 513 59.98 25.09 -11.34
C VAL A 513 60.73 24.66 -10.08
N ALA A 514 60.04 24.14 -9.06
CA ALA A 514 60.68 23.63 -7.85
C ALA A 514 61.62 22.43 -8.13
N LYS A 515 61.32 21.62 -9.15
CA LYS A 515 62.20 20.54 -9.61
C LYS A 515 63.42 21.08 -10.36
N ASP A 516 63.22 21.98 -11.31
CA ASP A 516 64.31 22.61 -12.07
C ASP A 516 65.28 23.36 -11.11
N GLU A 517 64.78 23.95 -10.01
CA GLU A 517 65.61 24.50 -8.94
C GLU A 517 66.39 23.42 -8.14
N PHE A 518 65.74 22.31 -7.78
CA PHE A 518 66.38 21.20 -7.05
C PHE A 518 67.46 20.51 -7.89
N ASP A 519 67.17 20.17 -9.14
CA ASP A 519 68.11 19.50 -10.05
C ASP A 519 69.35 20.38 -10.31
N ASN A 520 69.19 21.72 -10.40
CA ASN A 520 70.33 22.66 -10.48
C ASN A 520 71.12 22.76 -9.16
N ALA A 521 70.45 22.76 -8.00
CA ALA A 521 71.12 22.77 -6.70
C ALA A 521 71.95 21.48 -6.49
N GLN A 522 71.36 20.32 -6.83
CA GLN A 522 72.03 19.02 -6.77
C GLN A 522 73.25 18.98 -7.71
N LYS A 523 73.08 19.41 -8.97
CA LYS A 523 74.20 19.51 -9.92
C LYS A 523 75.33 20.41 -9.39
N THR A 524 75.00 21.52 -8.75
CA THR A 524 76.00 22.44 -8.15
C THR A 524 76.76 21.79 -6.99
N LEU A 525 76.06 21.01 -6.16
CA LEU A 525 76.66 20.19 -5.10
C LEU A 525 77.58 19.10 -5.69
N ASP A 526 77.18 18.44 -6.78
CA ASP A 526 77.97 17.40 -7.45
C ASP A 526 79.23 17.97 -8.11
N GLU A 527 79.14 19.15 -8.76
CA GLU A 527 80.29 19.91 -9.28
C GLU A 527 81.25 20.37 -8.17
N ALA A 528 80.75 20.59 -6.95
CA ALA A 528 81.57 20.90 -5.77
C ALA A 528 82.24 19.64 -5.19
N ASN A 529 81.51 18.52 -5.09
CA ASN A 529 82.04 17.22 -4.67
C ASN A 529 83.17 16.74 -5.61
N ALA A 530 83.02 16.93 -6.93
CA ALA A 530 84.06 16.62 -7.92
C ALA A 530 85.37 17.40 -7.70
N LYS A 531 85.30 18.64 -7.18
CA LYS A 531 86.50 19.43 -6.83
C LYS A 531 87.21 18.86 -5.60
N VAL A 532 86.47 18.37 -4.60
CA VAL A 532 87.05 17.67 -3.43
C VAL A 532 87.72 16.36 -3.85
N ALA A 533 87.11 15.58 -4.75
CA ALA A 533 87.71 14.35 -5.27
C ALA A 533 89.07 14.62 -5.94
N LYS A 534 89.11 15.61 -6.85
CA LYS A 534 90.35 16.00 -7.54
C LYS A 534 91.43 16.56 -6.61
N ALA A 535 91.03 17.23 -5.52
CA ALA A 535 91.98 17.68 -4.49
C ALA A 535 92.61 16.50 -3.73
N LYS A 536 91.84 15.43 -3.47
CA LYS A 536 92.33 14.20 -2.82
C LYS A 536 93.26 13.38 -3.72
N GLU A 537 92.93 13.23 -5.01
CA GLU A 537 93.86 12.66 -6.01
C GLU A 537 95.22 13.39 -6.03
N THR A 538 95.20 14.72 -5.87
CA THR A 538 96.41 15.55 -5.81
C THR A 538 97.23 15.28 -4.54
N GLN A 539 96.57 15.08 -3.39
CA GLN A 539 97.22 14.70 -2.13
C GLN A 539 97.90 13.33 -2.23
N ASP A 540 97.23 12.33 -2.82
CA ASP A 540 97.77 10.96 -2.96
C ASP A 540 99.01 10.91 -3.87
N SER A 541 99.03 11.73 -4.94
CA SER A 541 100.21 11.91 -5.80
C SER A 541 101.40 12.53 -5.04
N ALA A 542 101.15 13.53 -4.20
CA ALA A 542 102.17 14.16 -3.36
C ALA A 542 102.71 13.19 -2.29
N ASN A 543 101.83 12.41 -1.64
CA ASN A 543 102.19 11.37 -0.66
C ASN A 543 103.18 10.35 -1.25
N LYS A 544 102.92 9.88 -2.48
CA LYS A 544 103.82 8.95 -3.19
C LYS A 544 105.20 9.57 -3.43
N THR A 545 105.25 10.83 -3.85
CA THR A 545 106.50 11.55 -4.16
C THR A 545 107.39 11.76 -2.92
N LEU A 546 106.80 11.97 -1.74
CA LEU A 546 107.55 12.03 -0.47
C LEU A 546 108.21 10.68 -0.10
N ALA A 547 107.55 9.55 -0.38
CA ALA A 547 108.12 8.23 -0.12
C ALA A 547 109.38 7.95 -0.97
N GLU A 548 109.32 8.28 -2.27
CA GLU A 548 110.43 8.08 -3.21
C GLU A 548 111.63 9.00 -2.94
N SER A 549 111.38 10.26 -2.56
CA SER A 549 112.44 11.22 -2.21
C SER A 549 113.11 10.89 -0.87
N LYS A 550 112.36 10.41 0.13
CA LYS A 550 112.93 9.95 1.40
C LYS A 550 113.94 8.80 1.20
N GLY A 551 113.59 7.79 0.42
CA GLY A 551 114.46 6.62 0.17
C GLY A 551 115.80 6.99 -0.48
N LYS A 552 115.82 7.97 -1.39
CA LYS A 552 117.07 8.45 -2.02
C LYS A 552 117.98 9.20 -1.06
N TYR A 553 117.42 10.02 -0.16
CA TYR A 553 118.20 10.71 0.87
C TYR A 553 118.88 9.71 1.81
N ASP A 554 118.13 8.71 2.30
CA ASP A 554 118.65 7.71 3.23
C ASP A 554 119.78 6.88 2.57
N GLN A 555 119.74 6.64 1.25
CA GLN A 555 120.83 5.98 0.50
C GLN A 555 122.12 6.84 0.39
N PHE A 556 122.03 8.09 -0.06
CA PHE A 556 123.22 8.93 -0.27
C PHE A 556 123.94 9.29 1.03
N LEU A 557 123.22 9.32 2.16
CA LEU A 557 123.81 9.52 3.47
C LEU A 557 124.80 8.39 3.84
N ASP A 558 124.45 7.16 3.47
CA ASP A 558 125.23 5.95 3.77
C ASP A 558 126.50 5.85 2.89
N GLU A 559 126.44 6.34 1.64
CA GLU A 559 127.58 6.44 0.73
C GLU A 559 128.62 7.46 1.23
N LEU A 560 128.16 8.64 1.70
CA LEU A 560 129.01 9.68 2.28
C LEU A 560 129.82 9.19 3.49
N VAL A 561 129.20 8.42 4.39
CA VAL A 561 129.89 7.87 5.58
C VAL A 561 131.06 6.94 5.17
N ARG A 562 130.87 6.12 4.12
CA ARG A 562 131.91 5.20 3.63
C ARG A 562 133.08 5.97 2.98
N ALA A 563 132.78 6.98 2.16
CA ALA A 563 133.81 7.83 1.54
C ALA A 563 134.63 8.62 2.58
N GLN A 564 133.97 9.11 3.64
CA GLN A 564 134.61 9.80 4.76
C GLN A 564 135.62 8.90 5.51
N GLN A 565 135.33 7.60 5.67
CA GLN A 565 136.24 6.65 6.33
C GLN A 565 137.45 6.31 5.46
N ALA A 566 137.26 6.10 4.15
CA ALA A 566 138.34 5.82 3.21
C ALA A 566 139.38 6.96 3.16
N TYR A 567 138.93 8.21 3.17
CA TYR A 567 139.80 9.39 3.22
C TYR A 567 140.71 9.41 4.44
N VAL A 568 140.17 9.17 5.64
CA VAL A 568 140.94 9.21 6.89
C VAL A 568 142.05 8.15 6.88
N ALA A 569 141.75 6.93 6.44
CA ALA A 569 142.73 5.86 6.35
C ALA A 569 143.88 6.17 5.36
N ALA A 570 143.58 6.79 4.22
CA ALA A 570 144.59 7.19 3.24
C ALA A 570 145.44 8.37 3.74
N ALA A 571 144.82 9.34 4.43
CA ALA A 571 145.52 10.50 5.00
C ALA A 571 146.55 10.11 6.08
N THR A 572 146.23 9.11 6.92
CA THR A 572 147.18 8.59 7.93
C THR A 572 148.43 7.98 7.29
N LYS A 573 148.27 7.08 6.31
CA LYS A 573 149.40 6.46 5.59
C LYS A 573 150.32 7.50 4.94
N ALA A 574 149.74 8.56 4.35
CA ALA A 574 150.50 9.63 3.72
C ALA A 574 151.38 10.41 4.71
N ALA A 575 150.90 10.61 5.95
CA ALA A 575 151.69 11.22 7.01
C ALA A 575 152.85 10.31 7.47
N GLU A 576 152.57 9.03 7.73
CA GLU A 576 153.59 8.04 8.15
C GLU A 576 154.72 7.88 7.12
N ALA A 577 154.36 7.78 5.84
CA ALA A 577 155.34 7.68 4.76
C ALA A 577 156.21 8.95 4.61
N THR A 578 155.66 10.13 4.93
CA THR A 578 156.42 11.40 4.91
C THR A 578 157.48 11.45 6.02
N ASP A 579 157.15 10.99 7.22
CA ASP A 579 158.09 10.90 8.35
C ASP A 579 159.18 9.82 8.11
N ALA A 580 158.82 8.71 7.46
CA ALA A 580 159.80 7.70 7.02
C ALA A 580 160.84 8.28 6.04
N VAL A 581 160.42 9.15 5.09
CA VAL A 581 161.36 9.87 4.20
C VAL A 581 162.29 10.78 4.99
N ALA A 582 161.77 11.56 5.93
CA ALA A 582 162.60 12.47 6.74
C ALA A 582 163.70 11.71 7.51
N LYS A 583 163.35 10.56 8.10
CA LYS A 583 164.29 9.68 8.82
C LYS A 583 165.31 9.03 7.89
N ALA A 584 164.88 8.48 6.75
CA ALA A 584 165.80 7.88 5.78
C ALA A 584 166.75 8.92 5.16
N LYS A 585 166.27 10.15 4.94
CA LYS A 585 167.08 11.29 4.49
C LYS A 585 168.14 11.66 5.52
N SER A 586 167.74 11.82 6.78
CA SER A 586 168.65 12.13 7.89
C SER A 586 169.76 11.10 8.05
N ALA A 587 169.49 9.82 7.79
CA ALA A 587 170.52 8.78 7.80
C ALA A 587 171.46 8.91 6.59
N PHE A 588 170.93 9.00 5.37
CA PHE A 588 171.73 9.13 4.15
C PHE A 588 172.60 10.40 4.12
N ASP A 589 172.10 11.54 4.62
CA ASP A 589 172.87 12.78 4.63
C ASP A 589 174.12 12.74 5.54
N THR A 590 174.25 11.76 6.44
CA THR A 590 175.45 11.56 7.30
C THR A 590 176.55 10.69 6.69
N ASP A 591 176.26 9.86 5.69
CA ASP A 591 177.26 9.03 4.98
C ASP A 591 176.85 8.86 3.51
N LYS A 592 177.35 9.75 2.65
CA LYS A 592 176.83 9.97 1.29
C LYS A 592 177.37 9.00 0.23
N GLU A 593 178.42 8.25 0.54
CA GLU A 593 178.92 7.18 -0.34
C GLU A 593 178.29 5.81 -0.01
N ASN A 594 177.47 5.75 1.05
CA ASN A 594 176.80 4.54 1.50
C ASN A 594 175.59 4.17 0.62
N ALA A 595 175.82 3.24 -0.31
CA ALA A 595 174.82 2.81 -1.28
C ALA A 595 173.53 2.24 -0.65
N ASP A 596 173.62 1.60 0.52
CA ASP A 596 172.47 1.00 1.21
C ASP A 596 171.58 2.06 1.89
N LEU A 597 172.17 3.10 2.47
CA LEU A 597 171.42 4.26 2.97
C LEU A 597 170.75 5.04 1.84
N LYS A 598 171.42 5.19 0.69
CA LYS A 598 170.84 5.83 -0.49
C LYS A 598 169.62 5.06 -1.00
N ALA A 599 169.74 3.75 -1.16
CA ALA A 599 168.64 2.88 -1.60
C ALA A 599 167.42 2.97 -0.66
N LYS A 600 167.65 3.07 0.66
CA LYS A 600 166.59 3.24 1.66
C LYS A 600 165.90 4.60 1.59
N TYR A 601 166.64 5.69 1.32
CA TYR A 601 166.06 7.01 1.08
C TYR A 601 165.22 7.05 -0.21
N ASP A 602 165.77 6.56 -1.33
CA ASP A 602 165.08 6.57 -2.62
C ASP A 602 163.79 5.70 -2.58
N ALA A 603 163.84 4.55 -1.90
CA ALA A 603 162.67 3.69 -1.69
C ALA A 603 161.59 4.33 -0.78
N ALA A 604 161.98 4.98 0.32
CA ALA A 604 161.04 5.71 1.17
C ALA A 604 160.37 6.86 0.40
N ASN A 605 161.13 7.57 -0.44
CA ASN A 605 160.63 8.73 -1.18
C ASN A 605 159.60 8.33 -2.25
N ALA A 606 159.80 7.18 -2.91
CA ALA A 606 158.81 6.57 -3.79
C ALA A 606 157.51 6.20 -3.03
N ALA A 607 157.63 5.57 -1.86
CA ALA A 607 156.47 5.17 -1.06
C ALA A 607 155.63 6.38 -0.57
N SER A 608 156.29 7.47 -0.14
CA SER A 608 155.62 8.73 0.21
C SER A 608 154.84 9.33 -0.96
N THR A 609 155.43 9.31 -2.17
CA THR A 609 154.78 9.83 -3.38
C THR A 609 153.51 9.05 -3.72
N GLN A 610 153.52 7.71 -3.59
CA GLN A 610 152.33 6.89 -3.79
C GLN A 610 151.25 7.17 -2.74
N ALA A 611 151.62 7.27 -1.45
CA ALA A 611 150.65 7.45 -0.36
C ALA A 611 149.88 8.79 -0.46
N HIS A 612 150.53 9.88 -0.87
CA HIS A 612 149.84 11.16 -1.13
C HIS A 612 148.92 11.12 -2.35
N ALA A 613 149.25 10.34 -3.38
CA ALA A 613 148.36 10.13 -4.55
C ALA A 613 147.08 9.37 -4.17
N GLU A 614 147.20 8.33 -3.32
CA GLU A 614 146.05 7.59 -2.78
C GLU A 614 145.15 8.48 -1.89
N LYS A 615 145.74 9.35 -1.06
CA LYS A 615 145.00 10.32 -0.24
C LYS A 615 144.13 11.26 -1.09
N ASN A 616 144.70 11.91 -2.10
CA ASN A 616 143.98 12.93 -2.87
C ASN A 616 142.74 12.34 -3.59
N LYS A 617 142.90 11.14 -4.17
CA LYS A 617 141.80 10.41 -4.82
C LYS A 617 140.66 10.04 -3.87
N ALA A 618 140.94 9.89 -2.57
CA ALA A 618 139.92 9.64 -1.55
C ALA A 618 139.19 10.92 -1.09
N ASP A 619 139.82 12.11 -1.15
CA ASP A 619 139.15 13.39 -0.84
C ASP A 619 138.17 13.79 -1.96
N GLU A 620 138.53 13.54 -3.23
CA GLU A 620 137.64 13.76 -4.39
C GLU A 620 136.33 12.95 -4.28
N ALA A 621 136.43 11.65 -3.96
CA ALA A 621 135.27 10.77 -3.78
C ALA A 621 134.38 11.20 -2.60
N ARG A 622 135.00 11.68 -1.50
CA ARG A 622 134.32 12.23 -0.34
C ARG A 622 133.57 13.53 -0.65
N ALA A 623 134.20 14.45 -1.40
CA ALA A 623 133.58 15.71 -1.81
C ALA A 623 132.35 15.49 -2.71
N ALA A 624 132.44 14.57 -3.68
CA ALA A 624 131.30 14.22 -4.54
C ALA A 624 130.12 13.64 -3.75
N SER A 625 130.39 12.75 -2.79
CA SER A 625 129.35 12.12 -1.96
C SER A 625 128.59 13.12 -1.09
N LEU A 626 129.27 14.19 -0.63
CA LEU A 626 128.67 15.23 0.20
C LEU A 626 127.66 16.10 -0.56
N ALA A 627 127.91 16.37 -1.85
CA ALA A 627 127.00 17.13 -2.70
C ALA A 627 125.65 16.39 -2.90
N ASN A 628 125.71 15.10 -3.24
CA ASN A 628 124.52 14.28 -3.50
C ASN A 628 123.58 14.20 -2.27
N ALA A 629 124.14 14.03 -1.07
CA ALA A 629 123.36 13.97 0.17
C ALA A 629 122.69 15.32 0.50
N SER A 630 123.34 16.45 0.18
CA SER A 630 122.77 17.79 0.34
C SER A 630 121.57 18.01 -0.58
N GLU A 631 121.68 17.66 -1.85
CA GLU A 631 120.64 17.87 -2.87
C GLU A 631 119.41 16.96 -2.64
N ALA A 632 119.61 15.74 -2.13
CA ALA A 632 118.51 14.87 -1.71
C ALA A 632 117.75 15.40 -0.48
N SER A 633 118.40 16.19 0.39
CA SER A 633 117.76 16.74 1.60
C SER A 633 116.72 17.81 1.27
N SER A 634 117.05 18.74 0.37
CA SER A 634 116.15 19.83 -0.03
C SER A 634 114.93 19.32 -0.81
N ALA A 635 115.10 18.28 -1.65
CA ALA A 635 114.00 17.63 -2.37
C ALA A 635 112.96 16.97 -1.43
N LYS A 636 113.44 16.38 -0.31
CA LYS A 636 112.63 15.75 0.73
C LYS A 636 111.81 16.78 1.51
N GLU A 637 112.41 17.92 1.87
CA GLU A 637 111.71 19.02 2.57
C GLU A 637 110.67 19.72 1.68
N ALA A 638 110.98 19.96 0.40
CA ALA A 638 110.03 20.53 -0.57
C ALA A 638 108.78 19.64 -0.74
N SER A 639 108.97 18.31 -0.79
CA SER A 639 107.88 17.34 -0.90
C SER A 639 106.96 17.33 0.32
N ALA A 640 107.52 17.44 1.53
CA ALA A 640 106.74 17.51 2.77
C ALA A 640 105.86 18.77 2.85
N LYS A 641 106.38 19.92 2.39
CA LYS A 641 105.63 21.19 2.34
C LYS A 641 104.38 21.08 1.45
N SER A 642 104.52 20.51 0.26
CA SER A 642 103.42 20.36 -0.71
C SER A 642 102.22 19.59 -0.15
N ILE A 643 102.45 18.54 0.65
CA ILE A 643 101.38 17.76 1.28
C ILE A 643 100.58 18.61 2.29
N SER A 644 101.25 19.46 3.08
CA SER A 644 100.57 20.35 4.03
C SER A 644 99.68 21.39 3.34
N GLU A 645 100.12 21.91 2.19
CA GLU A 645 99.36 22.84 1.36
C GLU A 645 98.14 22.17 0.70
N ALA A 646 98.28 20.91 0.26
CA ALA A 646 97.17 20.10 -0.25
C ALA A 646 96.12 19.79 0.84
N MET A 647 96.55 19.42 2.05
CA MET A 647 95.64 19.14 3.18
C MET A 647 94.85 20.38 3.62
N ALA A 648 95.50 21.55 3.69
CA ALA A 648 94.82 22.82 3.99
C ALA A 648 93.78 23.17 2.91
N THR A 649 94.11 22.91 1.63
CA THR A 649 93.19 23.13 0.50
C THR A 649 91.95 22.24 0.59
N ILE A 650 92.11 20.94 0.92
CA ILE A 650 90.97 20.03 1.06
C ILE A 650 90.03 20.48 2.19
N ALA A 651 90.56 20.85 3.34
CA ALA A 651 89.77 21.28 4.49
C ALA A 651 88.92 22.54 4.20
N GLU A 652 89.48 23.53 3.49
CA GLU A 652 88.72 24.73 3.13
C GLU A 652 87.67 24.45 2.03
N VAL A 653 87.95 23.58 1.05
CA VAL A 653 86.94 23.19 0.05
C VAL A 653 85.80 22.37 0.68
N GLU A 654 86.09 21.43 1.58
CA GLU A 654 85.04 20.67 2.28
C GLU A 654 84.15 21.57 3.15
N LYS A 655 84.71 22.61 3.77
CA LYS A 655 83.97 23.66 4.49
C LYS A 655 83.06 24.49 3.57
N THR A 656 83.37 24.61 2.28
CA THR A 656 82.46 25.23 1.29
C THR A 656 81.29 24.35 0.84
N LEU A 657 81.24 23.05 1.20
CA LEU A 657 80.13 22.16 0.80
C LEU A 657 78.85 22.36 1.62
N GLU A 658 78.94 22.73 2.90
CA GLU A 658 77.75 22.81 3.79
C GLU A 658 76.66 23.81 3.33
N PRO A 659 76.98 25.00 2.77
CA PRO A 659 75.98 25.86 2.14
C PRO A 659 75.23 25.17 0.99
N PHE A 660 75.92 24.38 0.16
CA PHE A 660 75.28 23.68 -0.97
C PHE A 660 74.39 22.53 -0.50
N LYS A 661 74.80 21.76 0.51
CA LYS A 661 73.95 20.71 1.13
C LYS A 661 72.64 21.30 1.66
N LYS A 662 72.72 22.39 2.44
CA LYS A 662 71.53 23.07 2.98
C LYS A 662 70.62 23.62 1.89
N ALA A 663 71.18 24.17 0.81
CA ALA A 663 70.40 24.62 -0.34
C ALA A 663 69.67 23.46 -1.03
N VAL A 664 70.31 22.29 -1.18
CA VAL A 664 69.68 21.07 -1.72
C VAL A 664 68.55 20.58 -0.81
N ASP A 665 68.75 20.51 0.50
CA ASP A 665 67.70 20.10 1.45
C ASP A 665 66.49 21.06 1.47
N GLU A 666 66.74 22.37 1.40
CA GLU A 666 65.68 23.38 1.34
C GLU A 666 64.88 23.31 0.03
N LYS A 667 65.57 23.19 -1.13
CA LYS A 667 64.91 23.00 -2.43
C LYS A 667 64.17 21.67 -2.52
N LYS A 668 64.70 20.60 -1.93
CA LYS A 668 64.02 19.29 -1.82
C LYS A 668 62.72 19.42 -1.03
N LYS A 669 62.74 20.08 0.13
CA LYS A 669 61.53 20.29 0.95
C LYS A 669 60.48 21.15 0.22
N ASN A 670 60.91 22.14 -0.56
CA ASN A 670 60.02 22.92 -1.43
C ASN A 670 59.39 22.03 -2.52
N LEU A 671 60.21 21.21 -3.21
CA LEU A 671 59.76 20.27 -4.23
C LEU A 671 58.74 19.25 -3.68
N GLU A 672 59.02 18.61 -2.53
CA GLU A 672 58.08 17.70 -1.86
C GLU A 672 56.76 18.39 -1.50
N THR A 673 56.81 19.67 -1.11
CA THR A 673 55.61 20.47 -0.81
C THR A 673 54.79 20.75 -2.09
N LYS A 674 55.46 21.12 -3.19
CA LYS A 674 54.77 21.38 -4.47
C LYS A 674 54.24 20.11 -5.14
N GLN A 675 54.89 18.96 -4.96
CA GLN A 675 54.36 17.67 -5.38
C GLN A 675 53.08 17.27 -4.62
N ARG A 676 52.95 17.64 -3.34
CA ARG A 676 51.69 17.46 -2.59
C ARG A 676 50.60 18.39 -3.12
N GLU A 677 50.87 19.70 -3.25
CA GLU A 677 49.92 20.65 -3.86
C GLU A 677 49.45 20.20 -5.26
N GLN A 678 50.35 19.65 -6.08
CA GLN A 678 50.07 19.07 -7.39
C GLN A 678 49.14 17.85 -7.30
N THR A 679 49.39 16.95 -6.34
CA THR A 679 48.59 15.74 -6.11
C THR A 679 47.18 16.10 -5.63
N ASP A 680 47.05 17.04 -4.69
CA ASP A 680 45.76 17.50 -4.18
C ASP A 680 44.94 18.23 -5.26
N ALA A 681 45.58 19.02 -6.11
CA ALA A 681 44.92 19.65 -7.26
C ALA A 681 44.50 18.62 -8.32
N ALA A 682 45.30 17.58 -8.57
CA ALA A 682 44.93 16.49 -9.47
C ALA A 682 43.71 15.71 -8.97
N LYS A 683 43.65 15.39 -7.67
CA LYS A 683 42.50 14.74 -7.01
C LYS A 683 41.25 15.63 -7.02
N THR A 684 41.42 16.94 -6.89
CA THR A 684 40.34 17.93 -7.00
C THR A 684 39.76 17.94 -8.42
N LEU A 685 40.61 17.89 -9.44
CA LEU A 685 40.19 17.78 -10.84
C LEU A 685 39.46 16.45 -11.13
N GLU A 686 40.00 15.32 -10.64
CA GLU A 686 39.35 14.00 -10.75
C GLU A 686 37.95 14.01 -10.15
N THR A 687 37.77 14.63 -8.98
CA THR A 687 36.47 14.79 -8.32
C THR A 687 35.50 15.64 -9.15
N ALA A 688 35.98 16.73 -9.78
CA ALA A 688 35.17 17.59 -10.65
C ALA A 688 34.79 16.91 -11.99
N VAL A 689 35.63 16.01 -12.50
CA VAL A 689 35.29 15.14 -13.65
C VAL A 689 34.23 14.12 -13.25
N ALA A 690 34.36 13.49 -12.08
CA ALA A 690 33.38 12.52 -11.58
C ALA A 690 31.99 13.15 -11.36
N SER A 691 31.91 14.40 -10.88
CA SER A 691 30.62 15.09 -10.70
C SER A 691 29.91 15.41 -12.03
N ILE A 692 30.66 15.66 -13.12
CA ILE A 692 30.07 15.80 -14.47
C ILE A 692 29.42 14.48 -14.90
N ALA A 693 30.15 13.37 -14.81
CA ALA A 693 29.62 12.05 -15.15
C ALA A 693 28.45 11.61 -14.23
N GLN A 694 28.30 12.20 -13.05
CA GLN A 694 27.12 12.03 -12.20
C GLN A 694 25.94 12.89 -12.68
N ALA A 695 26.16 14.16 -13.04
CA ALA A 695 25.14 15.06 -13.57
C ALA A 695 24.58 14.60 -14.92
N GLU A 696 25.44 14.11 -15.84
CA GLU A 696 25.02 13.52 -17.12
C GLU A 696 24.09 12.31 -16.91
N ARG A 697 24.41 11.45 -15.94
CA ARG A 697 23.53 10.33 -15.52
C ARG A 697 22.29 10.77 -14.74
N ALA A 698 22.22 11.99 -14.22
CA ALA A 698 21.00 12.56 -13.66
C ALA A 698 20.08 13.09 -14.77
N ILE A 699 20.64 13.86 -15.71
CA ILE A 699 19.96 14.34 -16.91
C ILE A 699 19.31 13.19 -17.69
N GLU A 700 20.02 12.09 -17.94
CA GLU A 700 19.46 10.99 -18.74
C GLU A 700 18.28 10.28 -18.04
N ARG A 701 18.33 10.14 -16.72
CA ARG A 701 17.18 9.64 -15.93
C ARG A 701 16.00 10.64 -15.94
N SER A 702 16.28 11.93 -15.87
CA SER A 702 15.26 12.98 -16.01
C SER A 702 14.62 13.02 -17.41
N LYS A 703 15.38 12.73 -18.48
CA LYS A 703 14.85 12.58 -19.84
C LYS A 703 13.94 11.36 -19.98
N SER A 704 14.32 10.19 -19.45
CA SER A 704 13.43 9.03 -19.41
C SER A 704 12.13 9.40 -18.68
N THR A 705 12.23 9.92 -17.46
CA THR A 705 11.09 10.36 -16.66
C THR A 705 10.18 11.36 -17.40
N LEU A 706 10.76 12.27 -18.20
CA LEU A 706 10.02 13.20 -19.04
C LEU A 706 9.27 12.48 -20.18
N ASN A 707 9.93 11.59 -20.92
CA ASN A 707 9.32 10.77 -21.96
C ASN A 707 8.19 9.88 -21.41
N ASP A 708 8.40 9.30 -20.23
CA ASP A 708 7.46 8.39 -19.58
C ASP A 708 6.21 9.14 -19.09
N THR A 709 6.38 10.32 -18.49
CA THR A 709 5.26 11.21 -18.11
C THR A 709 4.54 11.82 -19.32
N GLU A 710 5.24 12.13 -20.42
CA GLU A 710 4.62 12.60 -21.66
C GLU A 710 3.78 11.50 -22.33
N THR A 711 4.29 10.26 -22.33
CA THR A 711 3.56 9.08 -22.80
C THR A 711 2.30 8.85 -21.96
N ALA A 712 2.40 8.91 -20.63
CA ALA A 712 1.26 8.79 -19.72
C ALA A 712 0.22 9.91 -19.93
N LEU A 713 0.67 11.17 -20.08
CA LEU A 713 -0.20 12.32 -20.35
C LEU A 713 -0.97 12.17 -21.68
N ASN A 714 -0.31 11.69 -22.72
CA ASN A 714 -0.93 11.49 -24.03
C ASN A 714 -1.91 10.29 -24.03
N ALA A 715 -1.62 9.23 -23.27
CA ALA A 715 -2.56 8.14 -23.03
C ALA A 715 -3.81 8.62 -22.27
N ALA A 716 -3.63 9.35 -21.16
CA ALA A 716 -4.73 9.86 -20.34
C ALA A 716 -5.67 10.79 -21.13
N LYS A 717 -5.11 11.67 -21.99
CA LYS A 717 -5.88 12.55 -22.89
C LYS A 717 -6.74 11.77 -23.89
N LYS A 718 -6.17 10.77 -24.55
CA LYS A 718 -6.88 9.90 -25.51
C LYS A 718 -8.05 9.15 -24.86
N GLU A 719 -7.91 8.76 -23.60
CA GLU A 719 -8.98 8.14 -22.84
C GLU A 719 -10.04 9.14 -22.38
N ALA A 720 -9.65 10.38 -22.02
CA ALA A 720 -10.60 11.45 -21.72
C ALA A 720 -11.50 11.79 -22.92
N GLU A 721 -10.94 11.83 -24.14
CA GLU A 721 -11.71 11.97 -25.39
C GLU A 721 -12.75 10.84 -25.56
N MET A 722 -12.36 9.59 -25.26
CA MET A 722 -13.27 8.44 -25.33
C MET A 722 -14.37 8.49 -24.27
N LEU A 723 -14.05 8.92 -23.05
CA LEU A 723 -15.01 9.01 -21.94
C LEU A 723 -15.98 10.18 -22.11
N GLU A 724 -15.53 11.32 -22.65
CA GLU A 724 -16.41 12.43 -23.03
C GLU A 724 -17.35 12.04 -24.18
N ALA A 725 -16.90 11.25 -25.16
CA ALA A 725 -17.77 10.69 -26.19
C ALA A 725 -18.82 9.72 -25.61
N LYS A 726 -18.42 8.85 -24.66
CA LYS A 726 -19.34 7.95 -23.93
C LYS A 726 -20.35 8.73 -23.08
N PHE A 727 -19.92 9.80 -22.39
CA PHE A 727 -20.80 10.69 -21.62
C PHE A 727 -21.83 11.37 -22.53
N LYS A 728 -21.40 11.99 -23.63
CA LYS A 728 -22.31 12.62 -24.61
C LYS A 728 -23.34 11.65 -25.15
N ALA A 729 -22.94 10.44 -25.54
CA ALA A 729 -23.88 9.41 -26.01
C ALA A 729 -24.89 8.98 -24.93
N ALA A 730 -24.46 8.87 -23.66
CA ALA A 730 -25.34 8.55 -22.54
C ALA A 730 -26.29 9.73 -22.19
N GLU A 731 -25.82 10.97 -22.29
CA GLU A 731 -26.61 12.18 -22.09
C GLU A 731 -27.69 12.35 -23.17
N THR A 732 -27.33 12.20 -24.45
CA THR A 732 -28.31 12.19 -25.56
C THR A 732 -29.38 11.14 -25.33
N ALA A 733 -28.99 9.88 -25.04
CA ALA A 733 -29.94 8.79 -24.80
C ALA A 733 -30.89 9.09 -23.62
N ALA A 734 -30.38 9.60 -22.49
CA ALA A 734 -31.20 9.93 -21.32
C ALA A 734 -32.16 11.10 -21.57
N ASN A 735 -31.75 12.09 -22.38
CA ASN A 735 -32.55 13.29 -22.70
C ASN A 735 -33.62 13.02 -23.77
N GLU A 736 -33.28 12.24 -24.81
CA GLU A 736 -34.17 11.93 -25.94
C GLU A 736 -35.19 10.84 -25.60
N PHE A 737 -34.88 9.91 -24.69
CA PHE A 737 -35.84 8.90 -24.25
C PHE A 737 -37.11 9.56 -23.66
N LYS A 738 -38.27 9.07 -24.09
CA LYS A 738 -39.59 9.47 -23.59
C LYS A 738 -40.39 8.20 -23.37
N PHE A 739 -41.05 8.10 -22.21
CA PHE A 739 -41.99 7.01 -21.97
C PHE A 739 -43.20 7.15 -22.91
N ALA A 740 -43.74 6.01 -23.35
CA ALA A 740 -45.06 5.92 -23.94
C ALA A 740 -45.82 4.91 -23.07
N PHE A 741 -46.60 5.41 -22.10
CA PHE A 741 -47.24 4.55 -21.12
C PHE A 741 -48.54 3.94 -21.64
N ASP A 742 -48.58 2.61 -21.61
CA ASP A 742 -49.68 1.77 -22.10
C ASP A 742 -50.64 1.38 -20.96
N SER A 743 -50.15 1.33 -19.72
CA SER A 743 -50.91 1.01 -18.50
C SER A 743 -50.22 1.58 -17.24
N LEU A 744 -50.97 1.81 -16.16
CA LEU A 744 -50.51 2.31 -14.86
C LEU A 744 -51.31 1.62 -13.74
N SER A 745 -50.64 1.27 -12.64
CA SER A 745 -51.28 0.77 -11.42
C SER A 745 -50.49 1.19 -10.17
N ILE A 746 -51.13 1.10 -9.00
CA ILE A 746 -50.60 1.45 -7.69
C ILE A 746 -50.79 0.26 -6.73
N SER A 747 -49.85 0.09 -5.80
CA SER A 747 -49.94 -0.87 -4.68
C SER A 747 -51.13 -0.56 -3.76
N GLN A 748 -51.54 -1.55 -2.94
CA GLN A 748 -52.64 -1.38 -1.98
C GLN A 748 -52.23 -0.41 -0.87
N ASP A 749 -51.02 -0.59 -0.32
CA ASP A 749 -50.37 0.35 0.61
C ASP A 749 -50.19 1.75 -0.01
N GLY A 750 -50.12 1.81 -1.34
CA GLY A 750 -49.97 3.01 -2.14
C GLY A 750 -48.58 3.64 -2.10
N LEU A 751 -47.57 2.98 -1.53
CA LEU A 751 -46.21 3.48 -1.40
C LEU A 751 -45.40 3.36 -2.71
N HIS A 752 -45.84 2.51 -3.63
CA HIS A 752 -45.21 2.33 -4.94
C HIS A 752 -46.21 2.13 -6.09
N ALA A 753 -45.79 2.43 -7.32
CA ALA A 753 -46.62 2.37 -8.52
C ALA A 753 -45.84 1.78 -9.69
N ALA A 754 -46.53 1.01 -10.54
CA ALA A 754 -45.96 0.39 -11.73
C ALA A 754 -46.59 1.00 -13.00
N ALA A 755 -45.77 1.31 -13.99
CA ALA A 755 -46.23 1.82 -15.29
C ALA A 755 -45.60 1.01 -16.42
N LEU A 756 -46.44 0.48 -17.31
CA LEU A 756 -46.00 -0.26 -18.50
C LEU A 756 -45.68 0.70 -19.63
N CYS A 757 -44.52 0.54 -20.26
CA CYS A 757 -44.13 1.25 -21.47
C CYS A 757 -43.39 0.28 -22.41
N ARG A 758 -44.05 -0.14 -23.49
CA ARG A 758 -43.54 -1.10 -24.49
C ARG A 758 -43.23 -2.48 -23.90
N ASP A 759 -41.95 -2.79 -23.71
CA ASP A 759 -41.38 -4.07 -23.27
C ASP A 759 -40.89 -4.01 -21.81
N SER A 760 -41.19 -2.94 -21.09
CA SER A 760 -40.61 -2.65 -19.79
C SER A 760 -41.65 -2.06 -18.83
N ILE A 761 -41.73 -2.69 -17.66
CA ILE A 761 -42.50 -2.22 -16.51
C ILE A 761 -41.56 -1.40 -15.63
N TYR A 762 -41.96 -0.17 -15.34
CA TYR A 762 -41.20 0.77 -14.52
C TYR A 762 -41.89 0.95 -13.17
N VAL A 763 -41.18 0.65 -12.08
CA VAL A 763 -41.70 0.72 -10.71
C VAL A 763 -41.09 1.90 -9.98
N PHE A 764 -41.92 2.75 -9.38
CA PHE A 764 -41.54 4.02 -8.76
C PHE A 764 -42.14 4.15 -7.34
N ALA A 765 -41.42 4.81 -6.43
CA ALA A 765 -41.96 5.20 -5.13
C ALA A 765 -42.94 6.38 -5.29
N THR A 766 -44.13 6.31 -4.69
CA THR A 766 -45.17 7.36 -4.82
C THR A 766 -44.87 8.59 -3.96
N SER A 767 -43.95 8.49 -3.00
CA SER A 767 -43.56 9.60 -2.11
C SER A 767 -42.76 10.69 -2.81
N ASN A 768 -42.14 10.41 -3.97
CA ASN A 768 -41.30 11.35 -4.73
C ASN A 768 -41.10 10.99 -6.22
N ALA A 769 -41.85 10.02 -6.77
CA ALA A 769 -41.66 9.43 -8.10
C ALA A 769 -40.26 8.85 -8.39
N ALA A 770 -39.44 8.55 -7.36
CA ALA A 770 -38.11 7.99 -7.57
C ALA A 770 -38.18 6.52 -8.06
N PRO A 771 -37.41 6.13 -9.08
CA PRO A 771 -37.48 4.81 -9.71
C PRO A 771 -36.77 3.73 -8.89
N ILE A 772 -37.52 2.68 -8.53
CA ILE A 772 -37.06 1.52 -7.76
C ILE A 772 -36.45 0.47 -8.70
N GLN A 773 -37.26 -0.01 -9.66
CA GLN A 773 -36.92 -1.15 -10.51
C GLN A 773 -37.45 -0.95 -11.93
N VAL A 774 -36.78 -1.60 -12.89
CA VAL A 774 -37.30 -1.80 -14.24
C VAL A 774 -37.29 -3.30 -14.53
N ILE A 775 -38.44 -3.84 -14.88
CA ILE A 775 -38.63 -5.25 -15.24
C ILE A 775 -38.89 -5.29 -16.74
N THR A 776 -37.99 -5.90 -17.52
CA THR A 776 -38.15 -6.01 -18.98
C THR A 776 -38.75 -7.37 -19.34
N GLN A 777 -39.81 -7.35 -20.15
CA GLN A 777 -40.60 -8.50 -20.58
C GLN A 777 -41.04 -8.33 -22.04
N GLY A 778 -41.03 -9.41 -22.82
CA GLY A 778 -41.54 -9.37 -24.18
C GLY A 778 -43.05 -9.16 -24.24
N ASN A 779 -43.48 -8.07 -24.88
CA ASN A 779 -44.84 -7.81 -25.36
C ASN A 779 -45.97 -7.92 -24.31
N SER A 780 -45.97 -7.01 -23.34
CA SER A 780 -47.10 -6.83 -22.42
C SER A 780 -48.12 -5.80 -22.95
N VAL A 781 -49.39 -5.94 -22.55
CA VAL A 781 -50.50 -5.03 -22.95
C VAL A 781 -50.96 -4.15 -21.79
N ALA A 782 -51.04 -4.73 -20.59
CA ALA A 782 -51.38 -4.01 -19.36
C ALA A 782 -50.89 -4.78 -18.12
N LEU A 783 -50.88 -4.09 -16.98
CA LEU A 783 -50.52 -4.62 -15.67
C LEU A 783 -51.49 -4.11 -14.61
N ALA A 784 -51.49 -4.75 -13.45
CA ALA A 784 -51.86 -4.13 -12.18
C ALA A 784 -51.40 -4.97 -10.98
N TYR A 785 -51.43 -4.40 -9.77
CA TYR A 785 -51.03 -5.13 -8.56
C TYR A 785 -52.05 -6.21 -8.17
N GLU A 786 -51.52 -7.31 -7.65
CA GLU A 786 -52.24 -8.26 -6.80
C GLU A 786 -51.93 -7.90 -5.34
N SER A 787 -50.74 -8.24 -4.84
CA SER A 787 -50.27 -7.80 -3.50
C SER A 787 -49.37 -6.57 -3.56
N ASP A 788 -49.01 -6.00 -2.41
CA ASP A 788 -47.96 -4.97 -2.26
C ASP A 788 -46.54 -5.45 -2.65
N ALA A 789 -46.40 -6.65 -3.23
CA ALA A 789 -45.16 -7.12 -3.84
C ALA A 789 -45.35 -7.70 -5.26
N THR A 790 -46.58 -8.09 -5.65
CA THR A 790 -46.83 -8.90 -6.86
C THR A 790 -47.66 -8.13 -7.88
N LEU A 791 -47.19 -8.10 -9.12
CA LEU A 791 -47.93 -7.58 -10.28
C LEU A 791 -48.48 -8.73 -11.12
N ALA A 792 -49.75 -8.67 -11.48
CA ALA A 792 -50.30 -9.39 -12.62
C ALA A 792 -50.00 -8.60 -13.90
N VAL A 793 -49.57 -9.31 -14.95
CA VAL A 793 -49.22 -8.76 -16.27
C VAL A 793 -49.85 -9.62 -17.35
N VAL A 794 -50.53 -8.99 -18.30
CA VAL A 794 -51.12 -9.70 -19.47
C VAL A 794 -50.33 -9.38 -20.72
N ASN A 795 -49.99 -10.43 -21.46
CA ASN A 795 -49.16 -10.38 -22.65
C ASN A 795 -50.00 -10.29 -23.93
N THR A 796 -49.39 -9.92 -25.07
CA THR A 796 -50.10 -9.77 -26.36
C THR A 796 -50.65 -11.09 -26.92
N ASP A 797 -50.23 -12.24 -26.39
CA ASP A 797 -50.77 -13.55 -26.73
C ASP A 797 -51.98 -13.95 -25.84
N GLY A 798 -52.31 -13.15 -24.83
CA GLY A 798 -53.38 -13.43 -23.86
C GLY A 798 -52.95 -14.27 -22.65
N THR A 799 -51.67 -14.60 -22.51
CA THR A 799 -51.15 -15.20 -21.26
C THR A 799 -51.12 -14.19 -20.12
N VAL A 800 -51.43 -14.66 -18.91
CA VAL A 800 -51.41 -13.90 -17.67
C VAL A 800 -50.30 -14.43 -16.78
N HIS A 801 -49.29 -13.61 -16.51
CA HIS A 801 -48.16 -13.94 -15.64
C HIS A 801 -48.17 -13.05 -14.40
N THR A 802 -47.67 -13.57 -13.28
CA THR A 802 -47.32 -12.77 -12.10
C THR A 802 -45.82 -12.58 -11.95
N VAL A 803 -45.39 -11.44 -11.40
CA VAL A 803 -43.98 -11.11 -11.15
C VAL A 803 -43.85 -10.21 -9.92
N ASN A 804 -42.74 -10.32 -9.18
CA ASN A 804 -42.46 -9.40 -8.08
C ASN A 804 -42.07 -8.01 -8.60
N ALA A 805 -42.75 -6.97 -8.09
CA ALA A 805 -42.55 -5.56 -8.44
C ALA A 805 -41.34 -4.92 -7.76
N LEU A 806 -40.96 -5.45 -6.59
CA LEU A 806 -39.85 -4.99 -5.77
C LEU A 806 -38.67 -5.97 -5.86
N PRO A 807 -37.42 -5.47 -5.83
CA PRO A 807 -36.25 -6.32 -6.03
C PRO A 807 -35.95 -7.10 -4.75
N SER A 808 -35.66 -8.39 -4.91
CA SER A 808 -35.36 -9.34 -3.82
C SER A 808 -33.92 -9.84 -3.93
N TRP A 809 -33.36 -10.29 -2.80
CA TRP A 809 -32.07 -10.94 -2.74
C TRP A 809 -32.17 -12.22 -1.90
N SER A 810 -31.72 -13.34 -2.46
CA SER A 810 -31.67 -14.64 -1.79
C SER A 810 -30.28 -14.92 -1.23
N HIS A 811 -30.20 -15.75 -0.17
CA HIS A 811 -28.92 -16.28 0.32
C HIS A 811 -28.35 -17.23 -0.73
N ALA A 812 -27.14 -16.94 -1.23
CA ALA A 812 -26.49 -17.74 -2.26
C ALA A 812 -25.56 -18.80 -1.66
N TYR A 813 -24.69 -18.38 -0.73
CA TYR A 813 -23.79 -19.25 0.03
C TYR A 813 -23.14 -18.50 1.21
N SER A 814 -22.43 -19.24 2.05
CA SER A 814 -21.64 -18.71 3.18
C SER A 814 -20.17 -19.08 3.02
N ILE A 815 -19.28 -18.11 3.20
CA ILE A 815 -17.86 -18.31 3.40
C ILE A 815 -17.65 -18.48 4.91
N GLY A 816 -17.30 -19.70 5.33
CA GLY A 816 -17.07 -20.04 6.74
C GLY A 816 -18.29 -20.51 7.53
N ASN A 817 -18.04 -20.90 8.78
CA ASN A 817 -18.98 -21.56 9.68
C ASN A 817 -18.90 -20.93 11.09
N PRO A 818 -20.01 -20.49 11.69
CA PRO A 818 -20.00 -19.83 12.99
C PRO A 818 -19.81 -20.81 14.17
N SER A 819 -20.02 -22.12 13.94
CA SER A 819 -20.13 -23.16 14.98
C SER A 819 -19.15 -24.33 14.79
N GLY A 820 -18.13 -24.18 13.93
CA GLY A 820 -17.18 -25.24 13.59
C GLY A 820 -16.03 -24.77 12.71
N ASP A 821 -15.54 -25.66 11.84
CA ASP A 821 -14.45 -25.37 10.90
C ASP A 821 -14.78 -24.20 9.98
N SER A 822 -13.96 -23.15 10.04
CA SER A 822 -14.05 -21.96 9.21
C SER A 822 -12.65 -21.51 8.82
N PRO A 823 -12.43 -21.06 7.57
CA PRO A 823 -11.21 -20.34 7.21
C PRO A 823 -11.13 -18.97 7.91
N LEU A 824 -12.22 -18.43 8.44
CA LEU A 824 -12.26 -17.13 9.13
C LEU A 824 -12.10 -17.37 10.64
N ALA A 825 -11.05 -16.82 11.26
CA ALA A 825 -10.73 -17.08 12.66
C ALA A 825 -11.74 -16.45 13.64
N ASP A 826 -12.16 -15.20 13.37
CA ASP A 826 -13.03 -14.39 14.24
C ASP A 826 -14.04 -13.59 13.37
N ARG A 827 -14.55 -12.46 13.86
CA ARG A 827 -15.45 -11.54 13.17
C ARG A 827 -14.86 -10.99 11.88
N VAL A 828 -15.66 -11.00 10.82
CA VAL A 828 -15.41 -10.24 9.59
C VAL A 828 -15.83 -8.79 9.84
N THR A 829 -14.90 -7.97 10.30
CA THR A 829 -15.11 -6.54 10.61
C THR A 829 -15.00 -5.64 9.37
N ALA A 830 -14.40 -6.11 8.28
CA ALA A 830 -14.21 -5.33 7.06
C ALA A 830 -14.59 -6.13 5.80
N ILE A 831 -15.31 -5.50 4.87
CA ILE A 831 -15.67 -6.05 3.56
C ILE A 831 -15.48 -4.97 2.50
N ALA A 832 -14.89 -5.33 1.36
CA ALA A 832 -14.96 -4.55 0.13
C ALA A 832 -15.19 -5.45 -1.08
N ILE A 833 -16.03 -5.02 -2.01
CA ILE A 833 -16.22 -5.67 -3.31
C ILE A 833 -15.37 -4.94 -4.36
N SER A 834 -14.77 -5.68 -5.28
CA SER A 834 -13.93 -5.12 -6.35
C SER A 834 -14.76 -4.28 -7.35
N PRO A 835 -14.16 -3.27 -8.03
CA PRO A 835 -14.88 -2.40 -8.95
C PRO A 835 -15.59 -3.12 -10.11
N ASP A 836 -15.10 -4.31 -10.49
CA ASP A 836 -15.65 -5.20 -11.53
C ASP A 836 -16.73 -6.17 -11.03
N SER A 837 -17.06 -6.14 -9.72
CA SER A 837 -18.00 -7.05 -9.04
C SER A 837 -17.65 -8.54 -9.12
N GLN A 838 -16.39 -8.91 -9.41
CA GLN A 838 -15.96 -10.31 -9.51
C GLN A 838 -15.36 -10.89 -8.22
N SER A 839 -14.84 -10.05 -7.33
CA SER A 839 -14.14 -10.46 -6.11
C SER A 839 -14.63 -9.72 -4.87
N VAL A 840 -14.53 -10.36 -3.71
CA VAL A 840 -14.76 -9.75 -2.40
C VAL A 840 -13.54 -9.93 -1.50
N ALA A 841 -13.02 -8.83 -0.99
CA ALA A 841 -12.06 -8.82 0.10
C ALA A 841 -12.81 -8.92 1.44
N LEU A 842 -12.31 -9.77 2.33
CA LEU A 842 -12.75 -9.91 3.72
C LEU A 842 -11.57 -9.59 4.64
N GLY A 843 -11.81 -8.80 5.68
CA GLY A 843 -10.83 -8.44 6.71
C GLY A 843 -11.39 -8.64 8.12
N GLY A 844 -10.53 -9.01 9.05
CA GLY A 844 -10.90 -9.29 10.44
C GLY A 844 -9.73 -9.84 11.24
N GLY A 845 -9.97 -10.92 11.99
CA GLY A 845 -8.95 -11.68 12.73
C GLY A 845 -8.99 -11.46 14.25
N GLU A 846 -8.36 -12.40 14.98
CA GLU A 846 -8.36 -12.49 16.45
C GLU A 846 -7.83 -11.19 17.12
N PRO A 847 -8.64 -10.50 17.97
CA PRO A 847 -8.26 -9.25 18.62
C PRO A 847 -6.96 -9.36 19.44
N SER A 848 -6.05 -8.42 19.21
CA SER A 848 -4.70 -8.35 19.78
C SER A 848 -3.86 -9.62 19.58
N ARG A 849 -4.12 -10.37 18.51
CA ARG A 849 -3.36 -11.56 18.11
C ARG A 849 -2.97 -11.57 16.63
N ARG A 850 -3.92 -11.36 15.71
CA ARG A 850 -3.67 -11.45 14.26
C ARG A 850 -4.74 -10.72 13.45
N GLY A 851 -4.32 -9.90 12.49
CA GLY A 851 -5.19 -9.39 11.44
C GLY A 851 -5.24 -10.33 10.24
N GLU A 852 -6.42 -10.82 9.90
CA GLU A 852 -6.66 -11.60 8.68
C GLU A 852 -7.12 -10.69 7.53
N LEU A 853 -6.61 -10.94 6.32
CA LEU A 853 -7.01 -10.27 5.09
C LEU A 853 -6.99 -11.29 3.94
N ARG A 854 -8.13 -11.50 3.28
CA ARG A 854 -8.29 -12.47 2.18
C ARG A 854 -9.17 -11.93 1.06
N ILE A 855 -8.99 -12.42 -0.16
CA ILE A 855 -9.89 -12.17 -1.30
C ILE A 855 -10.48 -13.50 -1.78
N TYR A 856 -11.79 -13.50 -2.01
CA TYR A 856 -12.55 -14.62 -2.54
C TYR A 856 -13.28 -14.22 -3.84
N CYS A 857 -13.57 -15.19 -4.70
CA CYS A 857 -14.40 -14.98 -5.88
C CYS A 857 -15.89 -14.86 -5.48
N LEU A 858 -16.59 -13.86 -6.00
CA LEU A 858 -17.99 -13.59 -5.64
C LEU A 858 -18.98 -14.63 -6.18
N THR A 859 -18.64 -15.34 -7.25
CA THR A 859 -19.58 -16.25 -7.92
C THR A 859 -19.64 -17.65 -7.31
N ASP A 860 -18.55 -18.14 -6.71
CA ASP A 860 -18.42 -19.50 -6.17
C ASP A 860 -17.80 -19.59 -4.76
N GLY A 861 -17.34 -18.48 -4.18
CA GLY A 861 -16.74 -18.45 -2.85
C GLY A 861 -15.32 -19.02 -2.76
N SER A 862 -14.67 -19.32 -3.89
CA SER A 862 -13.29 -19.83 -3.92
C SER A 862 -12.27 -18.78 -3.44
N LEU A 863 -11.20 -19.22 -2.78
CA LEU A 863 -10.13 -18.34 -2.30
C LEU A 863 -9.21 -17.91 -3.46
N VAL A 864 -9.07 -16.60 -3.67
CA VAL A 864 -8.27 -15.97 -4.74
C VAL A 864 -6.95 -15.40 -4.19
N ARG A 865 -6.94 -14.96 -2.93
CA ARG A 865 -5.72 -14.52 -2.23
C ARG A 865 -5.84 -14.67 -0.72
N ASP A 866 -4.78 -15.15 -0.09
CA ASP A 866 -4.50 -14.88 1.32
C ASP A 866 -3.32 -13.90 1.40
N PHE A 867 -3.33 -13.01 2.38
CA PHE A 867 -2.25 -12.05 2.64
C PHE A 867 -1.59 -12.43 3.96
N GLU A 868 -0.56 -13.29 3.87
CA GLU A 868 0.20 -13.77 5.03
C GLU A 868 0.74 -12.59 5.86
N ASN A 869 0.52 -12.66 7.17
CA ASN A 869 0.91 -11.65 8.16
C ASN A 869 0.54 -10.19 7.79
N ALA A 870 -0.60 -10.00 7.12
CA ALA A 870 -1.10 -8.69 6.67
C ALA A 870 -1.08 -7.62 7.78
N HIS A 871 -1.62 -7.92 8.96
CA HIS A 871 -1.57 -7.08 10.16
C HIS A 871 -1.39 -7.93 11.42
N SER A 872 -0.80 -7.37 12.47
CA SER A 872 -0.59 -8.07 13.75
C SER A 872 -1.79 -8.00 14.71
N ASP A 873 -2.85 -7.29 14.31
CA ASP A 873 -4.08 -7.10 15.09
C ASP A 873 -5.26 -6.84 14.10
N THR A 874 -6.50 -6.95 14.56
CA THR A 874 -7.73 -7.00 13.74
C THR A 874 -7.83 -5.89 12.69
N VAL A 875 -8.21 -6.26 11.46
CA VAL A 875 -8.44 -5.32 10.34
C VAL A 875 -9.84 -4.72 10.42
N TYR A 876 -9.94 -3.42 10.68
CA TYR A 876 -11.23 -2.71 10.85
C TYR A 876 -11.83 -2.20 9.53
N SER A 877 -11.01 -1.91 8.53
CA SER A 877 -11.52 -1.37 7.26
C SER A 877 -10.61 -1.71 6.09
N ILE A 878 -11.23 -1.97 4.94
CA ILE A 878 -10.55 -2.28 3.69
C ILE A 878 -11.28 -1.59 2.53
N GLN A 879 -10.55 -1.17 1.50
CA GLN A 879 -11.15 -0.72 0.25
C GLN A 879 -10.22 -1.01 -0.94
N PHE A 880 -10.76 -1.58 -2.02
CA PHE A 880 -10.09 -1.62 -3.32
C PHE A 880 -9.86 -0.20 -3.86
N SER A 881 -8.76 -0.02 -4.59
CA SER A 881 -8.53 1.17 -5.40
C SER A 881 -9.58 1.28 -6.53
N PRO A 882 -9.83 2.48 -7.09
CA PRO A 882 -10.83 2.68 -8.16
C PRO A 882 -10.63 1.84 -9.42
N ASP A 883 -9.38 1.43 -9.71
CA ASP A 883 -8.98 0.56 -10.82
C ASP A 883 -8.95 -0.94 -10.43
N GLY A 884 -9.18 -1.27 -9.16
CA GLY A 884 -9.16 -2.64 -8.63
C GLY A 884 -7.76 -3.25 -8.44
N SER A 885 -6.67 -2.57 -8.84
CA SER A 885 -5.32 -3.16 -8.81
C SER A 885 -4.72 -3.27 -7.41
N LYS A 886 -5.23 -2.50 -6.44
CA LYS A 886 -4.69 -2.43 -5.07
C LYS A 886 -5.76 -2.54 -4.01
N LEU A 887 -5.40 -3.11 -2.87
CA LEU A 887 -6.25 -3.24 -1.69
C LEU A 887 -5.62 -2.46 -0.55
N ALA A 888 -6.28 -1.39 -0.12
CA ALA A 888 -5.92 -0.68 1.11
C ALA A 888 -6.61 -1.33 2.31
N SER A 889 -5.91 -1.37 3.44
CA SER A 889 -6.35 -1.98 4.70
C SER A 889 -5.88 -1.14 5.89
N ALA A 890 -6.73 -1.06 6.91
CA ALA A 890 -6.53 -0.29 8.13
C ALA A 890 -6.91 -1.15 9.35
N ALA A 891 -6.06 -1.15 10.38
CA ALA A 891 -6.15 -2.11 11.47
C ALA A 891 -5.85 -1.53 12.86
N ALA A 892 -6.09 -2.37 13.86
CA ALA A 892 -5.74 -2.13 15.25
C ALA A 892 -4.23 -1.92 15.48
N ASP A 893 -3.34 -2.46 14.64
CA ASP A 893 -1.87 -2.32 14.76
C ASP A 893 -1.35 -0.86 14.56
N ARG A 894 -2.26 0.06 14.21
CA ARG A 894 -2.06 1.51 13.96
C ARG A 894 -1.49 1.84 12.58
N PHE A 895 -1.31 0.84 11.72
CA PHE A 895 -0.86 1.05 10.36
C PHE A 895 -2.02 1.07 9.37
N MET A 896 -1.82 1.76 8.25
CA MET A 896 -2.54 1.48 7.01
C MET A 896 -1.57 0.84 6.03
N LYS A 897 -1.94 -0.32 5.47
CA LYS A 897 -1.14 -1.04 4.46
C LYS A 897 -1.90 -1.07 3.14
N VAL A 898 -1.14 -0.99 2.05
CA VAL A 898 -1.67 -1.12 0.68
C VAL A 898 -0.92 -2.26 0.00
N PHE A 899 -1.67 -3.26 -0.45
CA PHE A 899 -1.17 -4.43 -1.14
C PHE A 899 -1.53 -4.40 -2.63
N ASP A 900 -0.76 -5.09 -3.45
CA ASP A 900 -1.12 -5.38 -4.83
C ASP A 900 -2.07 -6.59 -4.89
N VAL A 901 -3.17 -6.48 -5.63
CA VAL A 901 -4.20 -7.52 -5.70
C VAL A 901 -3.74 -8.73 -6.52
N GLN A 902 -2.85 -8.54 -7.50
CA GLN A 902 -2.40 -9.61 -8.38
C GLN A 902 -1.23 -10.39 -7.77
N THR A 903 -0.23 -9.72 -7.20
CA THR A 903 0.94 -10.41 -6.60
C THR A 903 0.70 -10.78 -5.13
N GLY A 904 -0.08 -10.00 -4.39
CA GLY A 904 -0.22 -10.13 -2.93
C GLY A 904 0.81 -9.31 -2.14
N GLU A 905 1.76 -8.67 -2.83
CA GLU A 905 2.88 -7.99 -2.18
C GLU A 905 2.47 -6.67 -1.52
N LEU A 906 3.13 -6.31 -0.42
CA LEU A 906 2.98 -5.03 0.25
C LEU A 906 3.60 -3.90 -0.60
N VAL A 907 2.75 -3.14 -1.29
CA VAL A 907 3.15 -1.98 -2.11
C VAL A 907 3.60 -0.82 -1.22
N ARG A 908 2.91 -0.59 -0.09
CA ARG A 908 3.23 0.51 0.82
C ARG A 908 2.68 0.30 2.24
N ASN A 909 3.50 0.57 3.24
CA ASN A 909 3.08 0.78 4.62
C ASN A 909 2.99 2.27 4.94
N PHE A 910 2.02 2.69 5.74
CA PHE A 910 1.84 4.07 6.20
C PHE A 910 1.75 4.12 7.73
N GLU A 911 2.65 4.89 8.32
CA GLU A 911 2.81 5.07 9.76
C GLU A 911 2.50 6.52 10.15
N GLY A 912 1.88 6.73 11.32
CA GLY A 912 1.72 8.05 11.91
C GLY A 912 0.39 8.30 12.62
N HIS A 913 -0.56 7.37 12.58
CA HIS A 913 -1.65 7.31 13.56
C HIS A 913 -1.08 6.85 14.91
N THR A 914 -1.59 7.42 16.00
CA THR A 914 -1.12 7.11 17.37
C THR A 914 -1.94 6.02 18.05
N HIS A 915 -3.11 5.68 17.48
CA HIS A 915 -4.03 4.66 17.96
C HIS A 915 -4.68 3.94 16.76
N HIS A 916 -5.58 2.99 17.01
CA HIS A 916 -6.15 2.10 15.98
C HIS A 916 -6.67 2.87 14.75
N VAL A 917 -6.35 2.40 13.54
CA VAL A 917 -6.91 2.96 12.29
C VAL A 917 -8.24 2.25 12.02
N LEU A 918 -9.33 2.98 12.14
CA LEU A 918 -10.69 2.43 12.10
C LEU A 918 -11.27 2.42 10.68
N SER A 919 -10.85 3.35 9.81
CA SER A 919 -11.39 3.46 8.46
C SER A 919 -10.39 3.99 7.44
N VAL A 920 -10.48 3.47 6.22
CA VAL A 920 -9.68 3.90 5.06
C VAL A 920 -10.60 4.15 3.86
N SER A 921 -10.31 5.17 3.05
CA SER A 921 -10.98 5.37 1.77
C SER A 921 -10.11 6.00 0.69
N TRP A 922 -10.28 5.53 -0.54
CA TRP A 922 -9.63 6.05 -1.75
C TRP A 922 -10.36 7.24 -2.34
N GLN A 923 -9.60 8.26 -2.73
CA GLN A 923 -10.05 9.23 -3.72
C GLN A 923 -10.21 8.57 -5.10
N ALA A 924 -11.18 9.04 -5.88
CA ALA A 924 -11.54 8.45 -7.17
C ALA A 924 -10.43 8.49 -8.25
N ASP A 925 -9.40 9.32 -8.10
CA ASP A 925 -8.22 9.35 -8.99
C ASP A 925 -7.06 8.44 -8.53
N ALA A 926 -7.27 7.64 -7.50
CA ALA A 926 -6.32 6.74 -6.84
C ALA A 926 -5.04 7.41 -6.25
N ARG A 927 -4.90 8.75 -6.28
CA ARG A 927 -3.68 9.42 -5.78
C ARG A 927 -3.68 9.69 -4.29
N VAL A 928 -4.87 9.79 -3.68
CA VAL A 928 -5.01 10.12 -2.26
C VAL A 928 -5.76 9.03 -1.50
N LEU A 929 -5.21 8.62 -0.37
CA LEU A 929 -5.91 7.85 0.66
C LEU A 929 -6.24 8.77 1.83
N ALA A 930 -7.47 8.64 2.36
CA ALA A 930 -7.85 9.18 3.65
C ALA A 930 -7.94 8.05 4.68
N THR A 931 -7.42 8.28 5.89
CA THR A 931 -7.54 7.36 7.03
C THR A 931 -8.11 8.05 8.25
N ALA A 932 -8.96 7.35 8.99
CA ALA A 932 -9.55 7.80 10.25
C ALA A 932 -9.17 6.83 11.37
N GLY A 933 -9.00 7.36 12.58
CA GLY A 933 -8.56 6.56 13.72
C GLY A 933 -9.18 6.94 15.06
N ALA A 934 -8.94 6.06 16.03
CA ALA A 934 -9.27 6.28 17.44
C ALA A 934 -8.43 7.40 18.08
N ASP A 935 -7.41 7.90 17.39
CA ASP A 935 -6.65 9.11 17.75
C ASP A 935 -7.33 10.43 17.35
N LYS A 936 -8.61 10.37 16.95
CA LYS A 936 -9.52 11.53 16.77
C LYS A 936 -9.09 12.48 15.64
N VAL A 937 -8.37 11.95 14.66
CA VAL A 937 -7.92 12.69 13.47
C VAL A 937 -8.22 11.93 12.19
N VAL A 938 -8.32 12.68 11.10
CA VAL A 938 -8.21 12.12 9.74
C VAL A 938 -6.85 12.49 9.17
N LYS A 939 -6.15 11.55 8.54
CA LYS A 939 -4.91 11.79 7.81
C LYS A 939 -5.12 11.58 6.32
N LEU A 940 -4.45 12.39 5.51
CA LEU A 940 -4.46 12.31 4.06
C LEU A 940 -3.06 11.98 3.56
N TRP A 941 -2.96 11.03 2.64
CA TRP A 941 -1.71 10.44 2.20
C TRP A 941 -1.60 10.45 0.68
N ASN A 942 -0.40 10.76 0.17
CA ASN A 942 -0.08 10.62 -1.25
C ASN A 942 0.36 9.17 -1.53
N MET A 943 -0.34 8.49 -2.45
CA MET A 943 0.02 7.11 -2.83
C MET A 943 1.35 7.01 -3.59
N ASN A 944 1.70 8.03 -4.37
CA ASN A 944 2.85 7.98 -5.27
C ASN A 944 4.18 8.01 -4.51
N ASP A 945 4.31 8.86 -3.49
CA ASP A 945 5.54 8.99 -2.68
C ASP A 945 5.40 8.48 -1.23
N GLY A 946 4.17 8.40 -0.68
CA GLY A 946 3.88 7.99 0.69
C GLY A 946 3.77 9.14 1.70
N SER A 947 3.93 10.39 1.26
CA SER A 947 3.92 11.55 2.14
C SER A 947 2.55 11.80 2.77
N GLN A 948 2.55 12.19 4.05
CA GLN A 948 1.36 12.66 4.74
C GLN A 948 1.01 14.09 4.29
N LEU A 949 0.08 14.22 3.34
CA LEU A 949 -0.38 15.49 2.77
C LEU A 949 -1.05 16.41 3.81
N ARG A 950 -1.78 15.83 4.78
CA ARG A 950 -2.49 16.59 5.81
C ARG A 950 -2.84 15.72 7.03
N THR A 951 -3.02 16.37 8.18
CA THR A 951 -3.83 15.85 9.29
C THR A 951 -4.98 16.85 9.53
N ILE A 952 -6.21 16.36 9.67
CA ILE A 952 -7.42 17.12 10.00
C ILE A 952 -7.81 16.75 11.44
N GLN A 953 -8.06 17.75 12.28
CA GLN A 953 -8.25 17.59 13.73
C GLN A 953 -9.56 18.22 14.23
N GLY A 954 -9.84 18.04 15.52
CA GLY A 954 -10.95 18.72 16.22
C GLY A 954 -12.25 17.90 16.29
N PHE A 955 -12.20 16.61 15.99
CA PHE A 955 -13.26 15.66 16.31
C PHE A 955 -13.27 15.44 17.84
N GLY A 956 -14.45 15.39 18.46
CA GLY A 956 -14.56 15.27 19.93
C GLY A 956 -14.25 13.86 20.42
N LYS A 957 -14.45 12.88 19.55
CA LYS A 957 -14.20 11.45 19.78
C LYS A 957 -13.50 10.82 18.57
N GLU A 958 -13.37 9.51 18.67
CA GLU A 958 -12.82 8.58 17.70
C GLU A 958 -13.57 8.75 16.36
N VAL A 959 -12.83 8.83 15.25
CA VAL A 959 -13.44 8.93 13.91
C VAL A 959 -13.61 7.51 13.38
N THR A 960 -14.85 7.05 13.34
CA THR A 960 -15.18 5.61 13.26
C THR A 960 -15.28 5.10 11.82
N ALA A 961 -15.84 5.90 10.91
CA ALA A 961 -15.90 5.58 9.49
C ALA A 961 -15.75 6.84 8.62
N LEU A 962 -15.15 6.69 7.44
CA LEU A 962 -15.12 7.72 6.39
C LEU A 962 -15.35 7.15 4.98
N LYS A 963 -15.79 7.99 4.05
CA LYS A 963 -16.08 7.61 2.67
C LYS A 963 -15.93 8.78 1.70
N HIS A 964 -15.08 8.63 0.68
CA HIS A 964 -15.02 9.57 -0.45
C HIS A 964 -16.24 9.45 -1.36
N TYR A 965 -16.63 10.58 -1.96
CA TYR A 965 -17.72 10.65 -2.94
C TYR A 965 -17.43 11.71 -4.02
N GLY A 966 -17.94 11.47 -5.23
CA GLY A 966 -17.69 12.29 -6.41
C GLY A 966 -16.26 12.19 -6.96
N PRO A 967 -15.96 12.84 -8.10
CA PRO A 967 -14.63 12.93 -8.70
C PRO A 967 -13.70 13.92 -7.97
N ASN A 968 -14.16 14.51 -6.86
CA ASN A 968 -13.55 15.64 -6.18
C ASN A 968 -12.68 15.18 -4.99
N ASP A 969 -12.23 16.13 -4.18
CA ASP A 969 -11.48 15.92 -2.95
C ASP A 969 -12.36 15.81 -1.69
N GLN A 970 -13.65 15.57 -1.87
CA GLN A 970 -14.64 15.54 -0.80
C GLN A 970 -14.82 14.13 -0.23
N PHE A 971 -14.99 14.05 1.09
CA PHE A 971 -15.39 12.83 1.77
C PHE A 971 -16.24 13.16 3.01
N VAL A 972 -17.05 12.21 3.45
CA VAL A 972 -17.71 12.28 4.75
C VAL A 972 -16.93 11.47 5.79
N ALA A 973 -17.00 11.90 7.04
CA ALA A 973 -16.45 11.20 8.19
C ALA A 973 -17.43 11.28 9.37
N VAL A 974 -17.68 10.15 10.05
CA VAL A 974 -18.50 10.08 11.26
C VAL A 974 -17.64 9.90 12.51
N SER A 975 -18.12 10.43 13.62
CA SER A 975 -17.41 10.44 14.90
C SER A 975 -18.28 9.92 16.04
N GLY A 976 -17.64 9.32 17.04
CA GLY A 976 -18.28 8.94 18.32
C GLY A 976 -18.84 10.12 19.12
N ASP A 977 -18.60 11.37 18.68
CA ASP A 977 -19.21 12.61 19.20
C ASP A 977 -20.62 12.87 18.66
N GLN A 978 -21.19 11.88 17.96
CA GLN A 978 -22.52 11.83 17.36
C GLN A 978 -22.64 12.63 16.04
N SER A 979 -21.59 13.30 15.58
CA SER A 979 -21.64 14.17 14.39
C SER A 979 -21.18 13.45 13.11
N ILE A 980 -21.79 13.82 11.98
CA ILE A 980 -21.24 13.57 10.64
C ILE A 980 -20.64 14.87 10.09
N TYR A 981 -19.43 14.76 9.56
CA TYR A 981 -18.66 15.85 8.99
C TYR A 981 -18.43 15.66 7.49
N ARG A 982 -18.54 16.74 6.71
CA ARG A 982 -17.97 16.84 5.37
C ARG A 982 -16.55 17.38 5.47
N CYS A 983 -15.59 16.69 4.86
CA CYS A 983 -14.18 17.02 4.88
C CYS A 983 -13.61 17.11 3.47
N ASN A 984 -12.48 17.79 3.31
CA ASN A 984 -11.80 17.91 2.03
C ASN A 984 -10.26 17.90 2.13
N GLN A 985 -9.56 17.81 0.99
CA GLN A 985 -8.09 17.78 0.94
C GLN A 985 -7.45 19.12 1.34
N GLY A 986 -8.19 20.22 1.19
CA GLY A 986 -7.88 21.52 1.79
C GLY A 986 -7.92 21.53 3.33
N GLY A 987 -8.43 20.48 3.99
CA GLY A 987 -8.55 20.40 5.44
C GLY A 987 -9.73 21.17 6.03
N ALA A 988 -10.70 21.59 5.22
CA ALA A 988 -11.97 22.08 5.73
C ALA A 988 -12.76 20.93 6.38
N ARG A 989 -13.61 21.26 7.34
CA ARG A 989 -14.46 20.30 8.07
C ARG A 989 -15.75 20.97 8.52
N ASP A 990 -16.83 20.69 7.82
CA ASP A 990 -18.17 21.21 8.10
C ASP A 990 -19.00 20.13 8.82
N GLY A 991 -19.71 20.45 9.89
CA GLY A 991 -20.70 19.54 10.47
C GLY A 991 -21.99 19.56 9.62
N ILE A 992 -22.39 18.41 9.07
CA ILE A 992 -23.53 18.29 8.14
C ILE A 992 -24.71 17.47 8.70
N GLY A 993 -24.62 16.99 9.93
CA GLY A 993 -25.67 16.21 10.58
C GLY A 993 -25.24 15.68 11.96
N ARG A 994 -26.19 15.15 12.72
CA ARG A 994 -25.96 14.58 14.06
C ARG A 994 -26.98 13.49 14.40
N ALA A 995 -26.53 12.46 15.11
CA ALA A 995 -27.36 11.39 15.68
C ALA A 995 -27.70 11.64 17.16
N GLY A 996 -28.55 10.78 17.73
CA GLY A 996 -28.87 10.79 19.16
C GLY A 996 -27.77 10.15 20.02
N ASP A 997 -26.97 9.24 19.44
CA ASP A 997 -25.89 8.53 20.12
C ASP A 997 -24.68 8.23 19.19
N PHE A 998 -23.68 7.52 19.71
CA PHE A 998 -22.40 7.18 19.08
C PHE A 998 -22.57 6.59 17.67
N LEU A 999 -21.88 7.15 16.68
CA LEU A 999 -21.90 6.69 15.28
C LEU A 999 -20.80 5.66 15.01
N TYR A 1000 -21.16 4.59 14.30
CA TYR A 1000 -20.22 3.53 13.91
C TYR A 1000 -19.86 3.59 12.42
N THR A 1001 -20.83 3.91 11.55
CA THR A 1001 -20.72 3.64 10.11
C THR A 1001 -21.26 4.78 9.24
N VAL A 1002 -20.65 4.98 8.07
CA VAL A 1002 -21.14 5.83 6.98
C VAL A 1002 -20.85 5.20 5.63
N SER A 1003 -21.80 5.31 4.70
CA SER A 1003 -21.65 4.91 3.30
C SER A 1003 -22.31 5.95 2.39
N SER A 1004 -21.87 6.02 1.13
CA SER A 1004 -22.36 6.99 0.14
C SER A 1004 -22.50 6.38 -1.24
N SER A 1005 -23.42 6.92 -2.03
CA SER A 1005 -23.44 6.78 -3.49
C SER A 1005 -22.16 7.36 -4.13
N MET A 1006 -21.90 7.00 -5.38
CA MET A 1006 -20.75 7.43 -6.16
C MET A 1006 -20.68 8.96 -6.32
N ASP A 1007 -21.82 9.65 -6.34
CA ASP A 1007 -21.97 11.09 -6.49
C ASP A 1007 -22.17 11.85 -5.16
N GLY A 1008 -22.47 11.17 -4.06
CA GLY A 1008 -22.84 11.78 -2.78
C GLY A 1008 -24.29 12.31 -2.71
N ALA A 1009 -25.16 11.96 -3.67
CA ALA A 1009 -26.59 12.29 -3.60
C ALA A 1009 -27.34 11.46 -2.55
N THR A 1010 -26.79 10.33 -2.11
CA THR A 1010 -27.34 9.50 -1.02
C THR A 1010 -26.20 9.09 -0.09
N ILE A 1011 -26.16 9.68 1.11
CA ILE A 1011 -25.19 9.38 2.16
C ILE A 1011 -25.97 8.85 3.36
N ALA A 1012 -25.71 7.60 3.74
CA ALA A 1012 -26.40 6.90 4.81
C ALA A 1012 -25.44 6.64 5.98
N TYR A 1013 -25.81 7.05 7.20
CA TYR A 1013 -24.99 6.87 8.40
C TYR A 1013 -25.82 6.38 9.59
N GLY A 1014 -25.19 5.60 10.47
CA GLY A 1014 -25.86 4.89 11.55
C GLY A 1014 -24.97 4.67 12.78
N GLY A 1015 -25.61 4.37 13.91
CA GLY A 1015 -24.98 4.27 15.21
C GLY A 1015 -25.75 3.46 16.25
N HIS A 1016 -25.40 3.70 17.52
CA HIS A 1016 -25.99 3.01 18.67
C HIS A 1016 -27.50 3.29 18.84
N ASP A 1017 -27.98 4.44 18.35
CA ASP A 1017 -29.40 4.82 18.42
C ASP A 1017 -30.34 4.07 17.46
N SER A 1018 -29.84 3.04 16.76
CA SER A 1018 -30.60 2.12 15.89
C SER A 1018 -31.23 2.76 14.62
N VAL A 1019 -31.05 4.07 14.42
CA VAL A 1019 -31.61 4.83 13.28
C VAL A 1019 -30.52 5.08 12.24
N VAL A 1020 -30.82 4.76 10.98
CA VAL A 1020 -29.99 5.21 9.84
C VAL A 1020 -30.58 6.48 9.27
N ARG A 1021 -29.74 7.50 9.13
CA ARG A 1021 -30.10 8.80 8.57
C ARG A 1021 -29.56 8.90 7.16
N VAL A 1022 -30.41 9.27 6.20
CA VAL A 1022 -30.03 9.44 4.80
C VAL A 1022 -30.07 10.93 4.46
N ILE A 1023 -28.92 11.46 4.05
CA ILE A 1023 -28.71 12.88 3.70
C ILE A 1023 -28.09 13.00 2.30
N ASP A 1024 -28.16 14.19 1.70
CA ASP A 1024 -27.32 14.56 0.57
C ASP A 1024 -25.93 15.07 1.03
N SER A 1025 -25.01 15.30 0.10
CA SER A 1025 -23.69 15.90 0.34
C SER A 1025 -23.70 17.35 0.86
N ASN A 1026 -24.88 17.95 1.07
CA ASN A 1026 -25.07 19.26 1.70
C ASN A 1026 -25.60 19.17 3.14
N GLY A 1027 -25.91 17.96 3.64
CA GLY A 1027 -26.53 17.76 4.94
C GLY A 1027 -28.06 17.84 4.94
N LYS A 1028 -28.70 17.92 3.78
CA LYS A 1028 -30.16 17.92 3.67
C LYS A 1028 -30.68 16.49 3.89
N SER A 1029 -31.57 16.29 4.86
CA SER A 1029 -32.28 15.01 5.03
C SER A 1029 -33.07 14.63 3.77
N VAL A 1030 -32.90 13.37 3.38
CA VAL A 1030 -33.67 12.68 2.33
C VAL A 1030 -34.73 11.81 2.99
N THR A 1031 -34.34 11.00 3.98
CA THR A 1031 -35.22 10.12 4.76
C THR A 1031 -34.49 9.58 5.99
N ASP A 1032 -35.22 9.16 7.02
CA ASP A 1032 -34.68 8.47 8.20
C ASP A 1032 -35.26 7.04 8.26
N LEU A 1033 -34.38 6.04 8.24
CA LEU A 1033 -34.72 4.63 8.32
C LEU A 1033 -34.78 4.22 9.81
N LEU A 1034 -35.99 4.29 10.36
CA LEU A 1034 -36.31 3.84 11.72
C LEU A 1034 -36.26 2.31 11.82
N PRO A 1035 -36.01 1.73 13.01
CA PRO A 1035 -36.29 0.32 13.27
C PRO A 1035 -37.78 0.01 13.10
N SER A 1036 -38.09 -1.22 12.69
CA SER A 1036 -39.43 -1.79 12.81
C SER A 1036 -39.89 -1.79 14.29
N LYS A 1037 -41.20 -1.71 14.50
CA LYS A 1037 -41.84 -1.74 15.83
C LYS A 1037 -42.29 -3.14 16.21
#